data_AF-A0A0E0HGT6-F1
#
_entry.id   AF-A0A0E0HGT6-F1
#
_cell.length_a   1.000
_cell.length_b   1.000
_cell.length_c   1.000
_cell.angle_alpha   90.00
_cell.angle_beta   90.00
_cell.angle_gamma   90.00
#
_symmetry.space_group_name_H-M   'P 1'
#
loop_
_entity.id
_entity.type
_entity.pdbx_description
1 polymer ?
#
loop_
_entity_poly.entity_id
_entity_poly.type
_entity_poly.pdbx_seq_one_letter_code
_entity_poly.pdbx_strand_id
1 'polypeptide(L)'
;MAAYCSRVYHHHPVSPSTMQGSLARPSIHAGSASLTFRARPNSVSIVRCDADSPPEGSAVAGWAPPGPYTGRDPAARKPAWLRQRAAQGEKYARLRESLGELKLNTVCVEAQCPNIGECWNGGGGAGGDGDGIATATIMLLGDTCTRGCRFCAVKTSNKPPPPDALEPLRTAVAVASWGVDYVVLTSVDRDDLPDGGSGHFAQTVKALKELKPGILVECLTSDFRGDLEAVSSLASSGLDVFAHNIETVRSLQRIVRDPRAAYDQSLAVLKHAKNCKDGMVTKSSIMLGLGETDEEVKQTMCDLRAIDVDILTLGQYLQPTERHLRVREYVTPEKFDFWKEYGESLGFLYVASGPLFFDESFALKLCADDRNLAVTLLKGADWFAILNYTIIVVFPVAGVEDAVVGFVTGKRKATELAHAIWNESSVNGKCSLGFNGRCVKEYVYTLAIHILSFGFLIRVWRSIVRKGDTVVDATCGNGNDTFAMLKMVADERVQGRVYGLDIQESAIASTSSFLKMAVNSHELELVKLFTICHSRMEEVVPKDFPVRLVAFNLGYLPGGDKTIITVPKTTELALQAASSIVSSGGLISVLVYIGHPGGRDELDVVESFASSLPIDTWMSCKFEMLNRPAAPVLILLYKK
;
A
#
# COMPACT_ATOMS: atom_id res chain seq x y z
N MET A 1 -13.57 -56.37 -34.60
CA MET A 1 -13.74 -57.40 -33.56
C MET A 1 -13.61 -56.68 -32.22
N ALA A 2 -14.72 -56.15 -31.70
CA ALA A 2 -15.66 -56.82 -30.79
C ALA A 2 -15.11 -56.85 -29.34
N ALA A 3 -15.84 -56.48 -28.28
CA ALA A 3 -17.20 -55.98 -28.10
C ALA A 3 -17.42 -55.73 -26.59
N TYR A 4 -18.24 -54.72 -26.26
CA TYR A 4 -19.28 -54.70 -25.19
C TYR A 4 -18.85 -54.82 -23.70
N CYS A 5 -19.49 -54.18 -22.71
CA CYS A 5 -20.91 -53.84 -22.49
C CYS A 5 -20.98 -52.76 -21.37
N SER A 6 -21.38 -51.50 -21.59
CA SER A 6 -22.73 -50.92 -21.38
C SER A 6 -23.51 -51.33 -20.11
N ARG A 7 -23.90 -50.34 -19.29
CA ARG A 7 -25.33 -50.00 -19.08
C ARG A 7 -25.53 -48.62 -18.43
N VAL A 8 -26.32 -47.84 -19.14
CA VAL A 8 -26.99 -46.57 -18.84
C VAL A 8 -28.35 -46.91 -18.19
N TYR A 9 -28.90 -46.05 -17.32
CA TYR A 9 -30.27 -45.49 -17.48
C TYR A 9 -30.54 -44.31 -16.55
N HIS A 10 -31.29 -43.37 -17.12
CA HIS A 10 -31.57 -41.99 -16.73
C HIS A 10 -32.93 -41.84 -16.02
N HIS A 11 -33.10 -40.65 -15.40
CA HIS A 11 -34.32 -39.82 -15.24
C HIS A 11 -35.22 -39.96 -13.98
N HIS A 12 -35.08 -38.96 -13.09
CA HIS A 12 -36.03 -37.84 -12.78
C HIS A 12 -37.46 -38.14 -12.21
N PRO A 13 -38.20 -37.16 -11.62
CA PRO A 13 -38.19 -36.82 -10.18
C PRO A 13 -39.61 -36.66 -9.58
N VAL A 14 -39.86 -36.91 -8.28
CA VAL A 14 -41.15 -36.50 -7.66
C VAL A 14 -41.03 -36.19 -6.17
N SER A 15 -41.46 -34.99 -5.79
CA SER A 15 -42.13 -34.64 -4.53
C SER A 15 -43.56 -34.17 -4.90
N PRO A 16 -44.58 -34.02 -4.01
CA PRO A 16 -44.57 -33.97 -2.55
C PRO A 16 -45.77 -34.71 -1.85
N SER A 17 -45.93 -34.50 -0.54
CA SER A 17 -47.22 -34.34 0.20
C SER A 17 -47.58 -35.34 1.34
N THR A 18 -47.65 -34.75 2.55
CA THR A 18 -48.64 -34.86 3.65
C THR A 18 -49.00 -36.14 4.43
N MET A 19 -49.00 -35.94 5.76
CA MET A 19 -49.99 -36.34 6.80
C MET A 19 -49.77 -37.59 7.69
N GLN A 20 -49.56 -37.26 8.98
CA GLN A 20 -50.22 -37.75 10.21
C GLN A 20 -49.97 -39.18 10.74
N GLY A 21 -49.60 -39.24 12.03
CA GLY A 21 -49.68 -40.42 12.89
C GLY A 21 -49.14 -40.16 14.30
N SER A 22 -50.05 -39.96 15.25
CA SER A 22 -49.89 -39.81 16.72
C SER A 22 -49.34 -41.11 17.37
N LEU A 23 -49.00 -41.29 18.66
CA LEU A 23 -49.18 -40.65 19.97
C LEU A 23 -48.37 -41.51 20.98
N ALA A 24 -47.74 -40.95 22.02
CA ALA A 24 -47.78 -41.42 23.43
C ALA A 24 -46.64 -40.84 24.29
N ARG A 25 -47.02 -40.15 25.37
CA ARG A 25 -46.21 -39.79 26.55
C ARG A 25 -46.37 -40.86 27.64
N PRO A 26 -45.52 -40.81 28.68
CA PRO A 26 -46.08 -40.57 30.01
C PRO A 26 -45.38 -39.42 30.77
N SER A 27 -46.15 -38.86 31.69
CA SER A 27 -45.88 -37.74 32.62
C SER A 27 -45.84 -38.23 34.08
N ILE A 28 -45.27 -37.42 35.00
CA ILE A 28 -45.52 -37.25 36.47
C ILE A 28 -44.20 -36.69 37.09
N HIS A 29 -44.10 -35.73 38.01
CA HIS A 29 -44.99 -34.78 38.71
C HIS A 29 -44.15 -33.59 39.24
N ALA A 30 -44.81 -32.46 39.50
CA ALA A 30 -44.27 -31.27 40.16
C ALA A 30 -44.70 -31.20 41.64
N GLY A 31 -43.84 -30.63 42.49
CA GLY A 31 -44.15 -30.26 43.87
C GLY A 31 -43.59 -28.86 44.18
N SER A 32 -44.44 -27.99 44.72
CA SER A 32 -44.22 -26.57 45.00
C SER A 32 -43.78 -26.31 46.44
N ALA A 33 -42.97 -25.27 46.66
CA ALA A 33 -42.94 -24.50 47.91
C ALA A 33 -42.39 -23.09 47.64
N SER A 34 -43.08 -22.08 48.18
CA SER A 34 -42.83 -20.65 47.95
C SER A 34 -42.18 -19.94 49.15
N LEU A 35 -41.69 -18.72 48.87
CA LEU A 35 -41.49 -17.56 49.76
C LEU A 35 -40.16 -17.47 50.55
N THR A 36 -39.30 -16.50 50.21
CA THR A 36 -39.38 -15.11 50.71
C THR A 36 -38.22 -14.25 50.17
N PHE A 37 -38.56 -13.00 49.83
CA PHE A 37 -37.63 -11.92 49.45
C PHE A 37 -37.07 -11.27 50.73
N ARG A 38 -35.75 -11.09 50.86
CA ARG A 38 -35.15 -10.22 51.88
C ARG A 38 -34.04 -9.34 51.29
N ALA A 39 -34.11 -8.07 51.68
CA ALA A 39 -33.30 -6.95 51.26
C ALA A 39 -31.85 -7.00 51.80
N ARG A 40 -30.99 -6.20 51.15
CA ARG A 40 -29.57 -5.94 51.44
C ARG A 40 -29.32 -5.50 52.89
N PRO A 41 -28.11 -5.76 53.41
CA PRO A 41 -27.40 -4.83 54.27
C PRO A 41 -26.16 -4.24 53.57
N ASN A 42 -25.91 -2.97 53.91
CA ASN A 42 -24.78 -2.15 53.49
C ASN A 42 -23.44 -2.60 54.11
N SER A 43 -22.38 -2.05 53.50
CA SER A 43 -21.00 -1.86 54.00
C SER A 43 -20.17 -3.11 54.29
N VAL A 44 -19.29 -3.44 53.34
CA VAL A 44 -18.02 -4.11 53.64
C VAL A 44 -16.90 -3.29 53.01
N SER A 45 -15.90 -3.03 53.83
CA SER A 45 -14.73 -2.17 53.66
C SER A 45 -13.87 -2.54 52.45
N ILE A 46 -13.36 -1.51 51.78
CA ILE A 46 -12.29 -1.61 50.77
C ILE A 46 -11.02 -2.07 51.50
N VAL A 47 -10.59 -3.31 51.28
CA VAL A 47 -9.26 -3.79 51.67
C VAL A 47 -8.32 -3.57 50.49
N ARG A 48 -7.38 -2.63 50.67
CA ARG A 48 -6.20 -2.48 49.81
C ARG A 48 -5.30 -3.69 50.06
N CYS A 49 -4.94 -4.42 49.01
CA CYS A 49 -3.91 -5.45 49.10
C CYS A 49 -2.55 -4.76 48.92
N ASP A 50 -1.87 -4.54 50.04
CA ASP A 50 -0.44 -4.25 50.08
C ASP A 50 0.34 -5.53 49.74
N ALA A 51 1.51 -5.35 49.14
CA ALA A 51 2.38 -6.41 48.64
C ALA A 51 3.06 -7.16 49.81
N ASP A 52 2.58 -8.35 50.13
CA ASP A 52 3.31 -9.30 50.97
C ASP A 52 4.26 -10.15 50.13
N SER A 53 5.50 -10.24 50.61
CA SER A 53 6.58 -11.06 50.04
C SER A 53 6.24 -12.55 50.14
N PRO A 54 6.56 -13.39 49.14
CA PRO A 54 6.21 -14.81 49.19
C PRO A 54 7.06 -15.58 50.21
N PRO A 55 6.54 -16.68 50.78
CA PRO A 55 7.22 -17.47 51.79
C PRO A 55 8.37 -18.29 51.19
N GLU A 56 9.49 -18.35 51.92
CA GLU A 56 10.61 -19.23 51.61
C GLU A 56 10.19 -20.71 51.73
N GLY A 57 10.55 -21.52 50.73
CA GLY A 57 10.64 -22.97 50.91
C GLY A 57 9.64 -23.88 50.18
N SER A 58 9.11 -23.50 49.01
CA SER A 58 8.56 -24.50 48.07
C SER A 58 9.44 -24.60 46.83
N ALA A 59 10.05 -25.77 46.62
CA ALA A 59 10.89 -26.05 45.46
C ALA A 59 10.05 -26.03 44.18
N VAL A 60 10.03 -24.88 43.51
CA VAL A 60 9.59 -24.76 42.13
C VAL A 60 10.60 -25.52 41.27
N ALA A 61 10.11 -26.42 40.40
CA ALA A 61 10.93 -27.17 39.46
C ALA A 61 11.98 -26.25 38.79
N GLY A 62 13.26 -26.56 39.03
CA GLY A 62 14.39 -25.70 38.71
C GLY A 62 14.43 -25.29 37.24
N TRP A 63 14.58 -23.99 37.01
CA TRP A 63 14.69 -23.40 35.68
C TRP A 63 16.04 -23.78 35.06
N ALA A 64 16.03 -24.15 33.77
CA ALA A 64 17.26 -24.31 33.01
C ALA A 64 17.97 -22.94 32.92
N PRO A 65 19.29 -22.87 33.17
CA PRO A 65 20.06 -21.64 33.00
C PRO A 65 19.99 -21.14 31.54
N PRO A 66 20.21 -19.84 31.29
CA PRO A 66 20.22 -19.27 29.94
C PRO A 66 21.12 -20.11 29.02
N GLY A 67 20.57 -20.54 27.88
CA GLY A 67 21.33 -21.24 26.87
C GLY A 67 22.27 -20.27 26.15
N PRO A 68 23.16 -20.77 25.27
CA PRO A 68 24.14 -19.94 24.56
C PRO A 68 23.52 -18.84 23.67
N TYR A 69 22.21 -18.90 23.42
CA TYR A 69 21.46 -17.96 22.58
C TYR A 69 20.40 -17.16 23.34
N THR A 70 20.16 -17.43 24.63
CA THR A 70 19.10 -16.78 25.43
C THR A 70 19.68 -15.98 26.60
N GLY A 71 18.85 -15.19 27.27
CA GLY A 71 19.26 -14.25 28.31
C GLY A 71 19.45 -12.82 27.81
N ARG A 72 19.50 -11.87 28.75
CA ARG A 72 19.76 -10.46 28.46
C ARG A 72 21.26 -10.20 28.45
N ASP A 73 21.73 -9.39 27.50
CA ASP A 73 23.08 -8.82 27.59
C ASP A 73 23.10 -7.76 28.70
N PRO A 74 23.89 -7.92 29.78
CA PRO A 74 24.00 -6.88 30.79
C PRO A 74 24.56 -5.56 30.25
N ALA A 75 25.33 -5.61 29.16
CA ALA A 75 25.94 -4.45 28.52
C ALA A 75 25.08 -3.83 27.40
N ALA A 76 24.17 -4.59 26.77
CA ALA A 76 23.33 -4.05 25.71
C ALA A 76 22.17 -3.25 26.29
N ARG A 77 22.24 -1.92 26.16
CA ARG A 77 21.13 -1.01 26.47
C ARG A 77 20.34 -0.73 25.22
N LYS A 78 19.01 -0.79 25.33
CA LYS A 78 18.10 -0.39 24.25
C LYS A 78 18.39 1.05 23.83
N PRO A 79 18.79 1.30 22.57
CA PRO A 79 19.09 2.64 22.07
C PRO A 79 17.91 3.60 22.14
N ALA A 80 18.21 4.91 22.12
CA ALA A 80 17.21 5.96 22.22
C ALA A 80 16.19 5.94 21.07
N TRP A 81 16.63 5.61 19.84
CA TRP A 81 15.77 5.55 18.64
C TRP A 81 14.75 4.40 18.65
N LEU A 82 14.84 3.46 19.59
CA LEU A 82 13.86 2.38 19.77
C LEU A 82 12.85 2.65 20.90
N ARG A 83 12.86 3.84 21.50
CA ARG A 83 11.91 4.20 22.56
C ARG A 83 10.59 4.68 21.95
N GLN A 84 9.49 4.04 22.35
CA GLN A 84 8.13 4.44 21.98
C GLN A 84 7.33 4.91 23.19
N ARG A 85 6.29 5.71 22.93
CA ARG A 85 5.33 6.14 23.95
C ARG A 85 4.38 4.99 24.27
N ALA A 86 3.93 4.90 25.52
CA ALA A 86 2.96 3.89 25.92
C ALA A 86 1.60 4.11 25.23
N ALA A 87 0.90 3.02 24.94
CA ALA A 87 -0.43 3.07 24.34
C ALA A 87 -1.46 3.71 25.28
N GLN A 88 -2.09 4.80 24.83
CA GLN A 88 -3.10 5.57 25.56
C GLN A 88 -4.11 6.17 24.56
N GLY A 89 -5.27 6.62 25.05
CA GLY A 89 -6.28 7.32 24.25
C GLY A 89 -7.65 6.61 24.17
N GLU A 90 -8.68 7.37 23.80
CA GLU A 90 -10.07 6.89 23.75
C GLU A 90 -10.32 5.88 22.63
N LYS A 91 -9.70 6.07 21.44
CA LYS A 91 -9.79 5.12 20.32
C LYS A 91 -9.18 3.76 20.69
N TYR A 92 -7.98 3.74 21.27
CA TYR A 92 -7.34 2.54 21.80
C TYR A 92 -8.24 1.81 22.82
N ALA A 93 -8.86 2.52 23.76
CA ALA A 93 -9.75 1.93 24.76
C ALA A 93 -11.00 1.28 24.14
N ARG A 94 -11.66 1.99 23.20
CA ARG A 94 -12.83 1.47 22.48
C ARG A 94 -12.51 0.21 21.67
N LEU A 95 -11.39 0.20 20.95
CA LEU A 95 -10.99 -0.95 20.15
C LEU A 95 -10.65 -2.16 21.04
N ARG A 96 -9.99 -1.91 22.18
CA ARG A 96 -9.71 -2.95 23.18
C ARG A 96 -10.99 -3.57 23.76
N GLU A 97 -11.99 -2.75 24.06
CA GLU A 97 -13.29 -3.20 24.57
C GLU A 97 -14.03 -4.03 23.51
N SER A 98 -14.11 -3.52 22.28
CA SER A 98 -14.75 -4.21 21.15
C SER A 98 -14.14 -5.60 20.88
N LEU A 99 -12.82 -5.72 20.91
CA LEU A 99 -12.13 -7.01 20.76
C LEU A 99 -12.50 -8.00 21.87
N GLY A 100 -12.64 -7.52 23.11
CA GLY A 100 -13.06 -8.31 24.26
C GLY A 100 -14.50 -8.83 24.14
N GLU A 101 -15.44 -7.97 23.73
CA GLU A 101 -16.85 -8.35 23.52
C GLU A 101 -17.01 -9.40 22.41
N LEU A 102 -16.23 -9.26 21.33
CA LEU A 102 -16.29 -10.13 20.15
C LEU A 102 -15.45 -11.40 20.31
N LYS A 103 -14.74 -11.55 21.43
CA LYS A 103 -13.83 -12.67 21.73
C LYS A 103 -12.78 -12.89 20.63
N LEU A 104 -12.23 -11.79 20.11
CA LEU A 104 -11.21 -11.81 19.07
C LEU A 104 -9.82 -11.60 19.65
N ASN A 105 -8.85 -12.34 19.15
CA ASN A 105 -7.44 -12.15 19.50
C ASN A 105 -6.78 -11.21 18.50
N THR A 106 -5.77 -10.46 18.97
CA THR A 106 -4.91 -9.67 18.10
C THR A 106 -3.48 -9.98 18.42
N VAL A 107 -2.67 -10.14 17.38
CA VAL A 107 -1.23 -10.33 17.53
C VAL A 107 -0.58 -9.09 18.14
N CYS A 108 -1.18 -7.90 17.97
CA CYS A 108 -0.73 -6.68 18.63
C CYS A 108 -0.66 -6.83 20.16
N VAL A 109 -1.63 -7.53 20.77
CA VAL A 109 -1.66 -7.83 22.21
C VAL A 109 -0.81 -9.05 22.54
N GLU A 110 -1.01 -10.16 21.82
CA GLU A 110 -0.39 -11.44 22.17
C GLU A 110 1.12 -11.49 21.91
N ALA A 111 1.61 -10.75 20.91
CA ALA A 111 3.03 -10.61 20.61
C ALA A 111 3.71 -9.44 21.35
N GLN A 112 2.97 -8.72 22.22
CA GLN A 112 3.47 -7.56 22.98
C GLN A 112 4.02 -6.45 22.06
N CYS A 113 3.27 -6.13 21.00
CA CYS A 113 3.69 -5.18 19.98
C CYS A 113 3.91 -3.78 20.58
N PRO A 114 5.11 -3.18 20.43
CA PRO A 114 5.38 -1.86 20.98
C PRO A 114 4.64 -0.75 20.21
N ASN A 115 4.16 -1.04 18.99
CA ASN A 115 3.43 -0.11 18.11
C ASN A 115 1.91 -0.11 18.35
N ILE A 116 1.37 -0.90 19.28
CA ILE A 116 -0.08 -1.09 19.45
C ILE A 116 -0.85 0.23 19.63
N GLY A 117 -0.28 1.19 20.36
CA GLY A 117 -0.89 2.50 20.58
C GLY A 117 -0.93 3.37 19.32
N GLU A 118 0.05 3.25 18.44
CA GLU A 118 0.11 4.00 17.19
C GLU A 118 -0.87 3.42 16.16
N CYS A 119 -0.88 2.09 16.00
CA CYS A 119 -1.73 1.40 15.03
C CYS A 119 -3.22 1.58 15.35
N TRP A 120 -3.60 1.47 16.62
CA TRP A 120 -5.01 1.50 17.03
C TRP A 120 -5.59 2.92 17.13
N ASN A 121 -4.75 3.95 17.22
CA ASN A 121 -5.18 5.35 17.21
C ASN A 121 -5.20 5.97 15.79
N GLY A 122 -4.54 5.32 14.81
CA GLY A 122 -4.46 5.72 13.41
C GLY A 122 -3.24 6.59 13.06
N GLY A 123 -2.03 6.14 13.43
CA GLY A 123 -0.73 6.82 13.22
C GLY A 123 -0.48 7.99 14.19
N GLY A 124 0.73 8.51 14.42
CA GLY A 124 2.06 8.18 13.91
C GLY A 124 3.15 8.17 15.00
N GLY A 125 4.33 7.65 14.64
CA GLY A 125 5.45 7.38 15.55
C GLY A 125 5.85 8.57 16.42
N ALA A 126 6.47 8.25 17.57
CA ALA A 126 7.13 9.14 18.54
C ALA A 126 6.76 10.65 18.52
N GLY A 127 5.47 11.00 18.46
CA GLY A 127 4.98 12.37 18.61
C GLY A 127 4.51 13.12 17.36
N GLY A 128 4.17 12.45 16.25
CA GLY A 128 3.51 13.07 15.10
C GLY A 128 1.98 12.94 15.10
N ASP A 129 1.29 13.95 14.56
CA ASP A 129 -0.14 13.86 14.21
C ASP A 129 -0.31 12.79 13.12
N GLY A 130 -1.10 11.74 13.41
CA GLY A 130 -1.33 10.61 12.52
C GLY A 130 -2.18 10.92 11.28
N ASP A 131 -2.15 9.99 10.32
CA ASP A 131 -2.97 10.00 9.10
C ASP A 131 -4.46 9.68 9.33
N GLY A 132 -4.81 9.30 10.57
CA GLY A 132 -6.17 8.99 11.01
C GLY A 132 -6.63 7.58 10.68
N ILE A 133 -5.78 6.72 10.10
CA ILE A 133 -6.17 5.40 9.57
C ILE A 133 -5.87 4.31 10.59
N ALA A 134 -6.89 3.94 11.38
CA ALA A 134 -6.77 2.84 12.32
C ALA A 134 -6.64 1.50 11.58
N THR A 135 -5.60 0.72 11.91
CA THR A 135 -5.43 -0.65 11.40
C THR A 135 -5.41 -1.62 12.59
N ALA A 136 -6.12 -2.74 12.43
CA ALA A 136 -6.06 -3.87 13.34
C ALA A 136 -5.54 -5.12 12.61
N THR A 137 -4.57 -5.80 13.21
CA THR A 137 -4.18 -7.15 12.81
C THR A 137 -4.91 -8.16 13.67
N ILE A 138 -5.78 -8.96 13.05
CA ILE A 138 -6.59 -9.95 13.74
C ILE A 138 -5.89 -11.29 13.69
N MET A 139 -5.75 -11.92 14.87
CA MET A 139 -5.15 -13.24 15.00
C MET A 139 -6.26 -14.28 15.12
N LEU A 140 -6.40 -15.08 14.07
CA LEU A 140 -7.33 -16.21 13.96
C LEU A 140 -6.76 -17.46 14.64
N LEU A 141 -7.62 -18.45 14.86
CA LEU A 141 -7.32 -19.79 15.35
C LEU A 141 -6.81 -19.84 16.79
N GLY A 142 -7.12 -18.81 17.58
CA GLY A 142 -6.78 -18.70 19.00
C GLY A 142 -5.44 -17.98 19.27
N ASP A 143 -4.97 -18.10 20.50
CA ASP A 143 -3.77 -17.42 21.04
C ASP A 143 -2.61 -18.39 21.36
N THR A 144 -2.77 -19.67 21.01
CA THR A 144 -1.87 -20.74 21.42
C THR A 144 -1.40 -21.54 20.20
N CYS A 145 -0.10 -21.45 19.92
CA CYS A 145 0.57 -22.01 18.77
C CYS A 145 1.05 -23.46 19.00
N THR A 146 1.02 -24.28 17.95
CA THR A 146 1.60 -25.64 17.96
C THR A 146 3.11 -25.65 17.71
N ARG A 147 3.71 -24.49 17.45
CA ARG A 147 5.13 -24.29 17.16
C ARG A 147 5.82 -23.39 18.17
N GLY A 148 7.12 -23.62 18.36
CA GLY A 148 7.95 -22.94 19.36
C GLY A 148 9.07 -22.11 18.75
N CYS A 149 8.73 -21.10 17.93
CA CYS A 149 9.71 -20.15 17.41
C CYS A 149 10.37 -19.37 18.55
N ARG A 150 11.71 -19.27 18.56
CA ARG A 150 12.47 -18.73 19.71
C ARG A 150 12.47 -17.20 19.80
N PHE A 151 11.93 -16.53 18.79
CA PHE A 151 11.73 -15.09 18.78
C PHE A 151 10.31 -14.68 19.23
N CYS A 152 9.34 -15.59 19.17
CA CYS A 152 7.91 -15.27 19.26
C CYS A 152 7.37 -15.44 20.69
N ALA A 153 6.61 -14.43 21.15
CA ALA A 153 6.04 -14.40 22.51
C ALA A 153 4.70 -15.14 22.67
N VAL A 154 4.11 -15.59 21.56
CA VAL A 154 2.82 -16.30 21.55
C VAL A 154 2.92 -17.60 22.34
N LYS A 155 1.85 -17.94 23.09
CA LYS A 155 1.80 -19.15 23.92
C LYS A 155 1.95 -20.39 23.04
N THR A 156 2.53 -21.46 23.60
CA THR A 156 2.74 -22.70 22.86
C THR A 156 2.11 -23.89 23.56
N SER A 157 1.48 -24.77 22.79
CA SER A 157 0.92 -26.04 23.26
C SER A 157 0.84 -27.03 22.10
N ASN A 158 1.19 -28.29 22.36
CA ASN A 158 0.99 -29.38 21.38
C ASN A 158 -0.49 -29.77 21.24
N LYS A 159 -1.37 -29.28 22.12
CA LYS A 159 -2.80 -29.56 22.13
C LYS A 159 -3.56 -28.25 22.43
N PRO A 160 -3.57 -27.29 21.48
CA PRO A 160 -4.36 -26.08 21.65
C PRO A 160 -5.86 -26.42 21.66
N PRO A 161 -6.72 -25.53 22.20
CA PRO A 161 -8.16 -25.68 22.08
C PRO A 161 -8.63 -25.78 20.60
N PRO A 162 -9.75 -26.45 20.33
CA PRO A 162 -10.32 -26.46 18.98
C PRO A 162 -10.69 -25.04 18.53
N PRO A 163 -10.52 -24.69 17.24
CA PRO A 163 -10.93 -23.39 16.73
C PRO A 163 -12.45 -23.20 16.88
N ASP A 164 -12.89 -21.97 17.12
CA ASP A 164 -14.32 -21.64 17.14
C ASP A 164 -14.85 -21.56 15.71
N ALA A 165 -15.82 -22.42 15.36
CA ALA A 165 -16.40 -22.46 14.03
C ALA A 165 -17.10 -21.15 13.60
N LEU A 166 -17.49 -20.28 14.53
CA LEU A 166 -18.10 -18.98 14.25
C LEU A 166 -17.09 -17.82 14.23
N GLU A 167 -15.81 -18.06 14.52
CA GLU A 167 -14.76 -17.04 14.45
C GLU A 167 -14.71 -16.32 13.09
N PRO A 168 -14.79 -16.99 11.92
CA PRO A 168 -14.73 -16.31 10.63
C PRO A 168 -15.82 -15.26 10.44
N LEU A 169 -17.06 -15.62 10.80
CA LEU A 169 -18.21 -14.72 10.68
C LEU A 169 -18.13 -13.58 11.68
N ARG A 170 -17.76 -13.85 12.94
CA ARG A 170 -17.62 -12.80 13.96
C ARG A 170 -16.50 -11.83 13.62
N THR A 171 -15.35 -12.32 13.15
CA THR A 171 -14.27 -11.46 12.66
C THR A 171 -14.74 -10.60 11.49
N ALA A 172 -15.46 -11.19 10.53
CA ALA A 172 -15.96 -10.44 9.38
C ALA A 172 -16.93 -9.30 9.78
N VAL A 173 -17.87 -9.60 10.68
CA VAL A 173 -18.82 -8.60 11.22
C VAL A 173 -18.08 -7.51 12.01
N ALA A 174 -17.11 -7.90 12.85
CA ALA A 174 -16.30 -6.99 13.64
C ALA A 174 -15.57 -5.98 12.76
N VAL A 175 -14.75 -6.48 11.83
CA VAL A 175 -13.93 -5.66 10.94
C VAL A 175 -14.80 -4.78 10.03
N ALA A 176 -15.91 -5.30 9.50
CA ALA A 176 -16.85 -4.50 8.72
C ALA A 176 -17.44 -3.32 9.52
N SER A 177 -17.68 -3.51 10.82
CA SER A 177 -18.20 -2.46 11.72
C SER A 177 -17.18 -1.38 12.08
N TRP A 178 -15.88 -1.68 12.01
CA TRP A 178 -14.82 -0.75 12.39
C TRP A 178 -14.55 0.35 11.36
N GLY A 179 -15.15 0.25 10.17
CA GLY A 179 -14.98 1.25 9.11
C GLY A 179 -13.57 1.27 8.48
N VAL A 180 -12.76 0.22 8.71
CA VAL A 180 -11.41 0.10 8.15
C VAL A 180 -11.45 -0.39 6.70
N ASP A 181 -10.62 0.19 5.83
CA ASP A 181 -10.57 -0.19 4.41
C ASP A 181 -9.51 -1.24 4.09
N TYR A 182 -8.66 -1.55 5.07
CA TYR A 182 -7.61 -2.55 4.98
C TYR A 182 -7.52 -3.33 6.30
N VAL A 183 -7.39 -4.65 6.21
CA VAL A 183 -7.24 -5.52 7.38
C VAL A 183 -6.15 -6.56 7.13
N VAL A 184 -5.35 -6.83 8.15
CA VAL A 184 -4.40 -7.94 8.16
C VAL A 184 -5.00 -9.05 9.01
N LEU A 185 -5.10 -10.24 8.43
CA LEU A 185 -5.44 -11.48 9.12
C LEU A 185 -4.15 -12.28 9.30
N THR A 186 -3.91 -12.74 10.52
CA THR A 186 -2.82 -13.68 10.83
C THR A 186 -3.35 -14.83 11.67
N SER A 187 -2.52 -15.82 11.97
CA SER A 187 -2.88 -16.89 12.91
C SER A 187 -1.65 -17.44 13.61
N VAL A 188 -1.92 -18.21 14.66
CA VAL A 188 -0.96 -19.19 15.17
C VAL A 188 -0.80 -20.38 14.22
N ASP A 189 0.30 -21.14 14.33
CA ASP A 189 0.42 -22.41 13.62
C ASP A 189 -0.50 -23.48 14.24
N ARG A 190 -1.29 -24.14 13.39
CA ARG A 190 -2.23 -25.20 13.76
C ARG A 190 -1.90 -26.53 13.09
N ASP A 191 -0.72 -27.08 13.40
CA ASP A 191 -0.29 -28.38 12.88
C ASP A 191 -1.24 -29.54 13.29
N ASP A 192 -2.10 -29.31 14.29
CA ASP A 192 -3.17 -30.22 14.71
C ASP A 192 -4.36 -30.29 13.73
N LEU A 193 -4.51 -29.30 12.84
CA LEU A 193 -5.53 -29.29 11.81
C LEU A 193 -5.02 -29.93 10.50
N PRO A 194 -5.88 -30.63 9.74
CA PRO A 194 -5.48 -31.25 8.48
C PRO A 194 -4.89 -30.27 7.46
N ASP A 195 -5.51 -29.09 7.31
CA ASP A 195 -5.14 -28.03 6.38
C ASP A 195 -4.27 -26.92 7.00
N GLY A 196 -3.79 -27.13 8.24
CA GLY A 196 -3.04 -26.13 8.98
C GLY A 196 -3.81 -24.84 9.31
N GLY A 197 -5.13 -24.81 9.11
CA GLY A 197 -5.97 -23.63 9.31
C GLY A 197 -6.27 -22.80 8.05
N SER A 198 -5.75 -23.19 6.88
CA SER A 198 -5.98 -22.50 5.59
C SER A 198 -7.45 -22.24 5.29
N GLY A 199 -8.31 -23.25 5.47
CA GLY A 199 -9.75 -23.14 5.22
C GLY A 199 -10.42 -22.14 6.15
N HIS A 200 -9.91 -21.97 7.37
CA HIS A 200 -10.42 -21.01 8.33
C HIS A 200 -10.12 -19.57 7.89
N PHE A 201 -8.89 -19.29 7.43
CA PHE A 201 -8.57 -18.02 6.78
C PHE A 201 -9.48 -17.76 5.57
N ALA A 202 -9.60 -18.75 4.68
CA ALA A 202 -10.38 -18.60 3.45
C ALA A 202 -11.85 -18.28 3.73
N GLN A 203 -12.44 -18.89 4.77
CA GLN A 203 -13.80 -18.56 5.22
C GLN A 203 -13.90 -17.13 5.74
N THR A 204 -12.92 -16.68 6.53
CA THR A 204 -12.89 -15.30 7.05
C THR A 204 -12.78 -14.27 5.93
N VAL A 205 -11.89 -14.51 4.96
CA VAL A 205 -11.72 -13.63 3.79
C VAL A 205 -13.01 -13.54 2.97
N LYS A 206 -13.65 -14.69 2.68
CA LYS A 206 -14.91 -14.72 1.93
C LYS A 206 -16.02 -13.97 2.65
N ALA A 207 -16.21 -14.22 3.94
CA ALA A 207 -17.21 -13.52 4.75
C ALA A 207 -16.95 -12.01 4.81
N LEU A 208 -15.68 -11.58 4.91
CA LEU A 208 -15.30 -10.17 4.84
C LEU A 208 -15.65 -9.53 3.50
N LYS A 209 -15.30 -10.20 2.39
CA LYS A 209 -15.57 -9.71 1.04
C LYS A 209 -17.07 -9.69 0.72
N GLU A 210 -17.86 -10.58 1.29
CA GLU A 210 -19.32 -10.54 1.19
C GLU A 210 -19.92 -9.33 1.94
N LEU A 211 -19.46 -9.06 3.16
CA LEU A 211 -19.98 -7.95 3.97
C LEU A 211 -19.45 -6.58 3.52
N LYS A 212 -18.20 -6.51 3.05
CA LYS A 212 -17.55 -5.29 2.57
C LYS A 212 -16.70 -5.58 1.32
N PRO A 213 -17.29 -5.65 0.11
CA PRO A 213 -16.58 -6.00 -1.13
C PRO A 213 -15.37 -5.11 -1.46
N GLY A 214 -15.35 -3.86 -0.97
CA GLY A 214 -14.28 -2.91 -1.21
C GLY A 214 -13.07 -3.02 -0.27
N ILE A 215 -13.15 -3.82 0.81
CA ILE A 215 -12.06 -3.95 1.79
C ILE A 215 -10.87 -4.69 1.17
N LEU A 216 -9.66 -4.24 1.49
CA LEU A 216 -8.43 -4.95 1.17
C LEU A 216 -8.06 -5.89 2.31
N VAL A 217 -7.70 -7.12 1.99
CA VAL A 217 -7.41 -8.19 2.96
C VAL A 217 -6.02 -8.75 2.68
N GLU A 218 -5.12 -8.57 3.63
CA GLU A 218 -3.84 -9.27 3.68
C GLU A 218 -3.95 -10.48 4.60
N CYS A 219 -3.45 -11.62 4.15
CA CYS A 219 -3.31 -12.81 4.99
C CYS A 219 -1.82 -13.07 5.24
N LEU A 220 -1.38 -12.84 6.48
CA LEU A 220 -0.09 -13.30 6.99
C LEU A 220 -0.23 -14.74 7.49
N THR A 221 0.42 -15.66 6.82
CA THR A 221 0.15 -17.09 6.95
C THR A 221 1.30 -17.86 7.57
N SER A 222 0.96 -19.01 8.17
CA SER A 222 1.94 -20.07 8.42
C SER A 222 2.47 -20.64 7.10
N ASP A 223 3.43 -21.56 7.17
CA ASP A 223 3.87 -22.30 5.98
C ASP A 223 2.95 -23.48 5.61
N PHE A 224 1.87 -23.73 6.38
CA PHE A 224 0.98 -24.89 6.24
C PHE A 224 1.73 -26.24 6.15
N ARG A 225 2.93 -26.35 6.75
CA ARG A 225 3.83 -27.50 6.62
C ARG A 225 4.25 -27.81 5.18
N GLY A 226 4.24 -26.80 4.31
CA GLY A 226 4.52 -26.93 2.88
C GLY A 226 3.35 -27.50 2.06
N ASP A 227 2.14 -27.58 2.62
CA ASP A 227 0.96 -28.01 1.88
C ASP A 227 0.52 -26.95 0.86
N LEU A 228 0.85 -27.19 -0.41
CA LEU A 228 0.56 -26.26 -1.50
C LEU A 228 -0.94 -26.20 -1.86
N GLU A 229 -1.73 -27.24 -1.56
CA GLU A 229 -3.18 -27.20 -1.75
C GLU A 229 -3.82 -26.27 -0.72
N ALA A 230 -3.34 -26.31 0.52
CA ALA A 230 -3.73 -25.36 1.56
C ALA A 230 -3.39 -23.91 1.13
N VAL A 231 -2.21 -23.68 0.55
CA VAL A 231 -1.83 -22.37 -0.02
C VAL A 231 -2.77 -21.96 -1.15
N SER A 232 -3.05 -22.84 -2.11
CA SER A 232 -3.95 -22.55 -3.25
C SER A 232 -5.37 -22.24 -2.82
N SER A 233 -5.90 -22.98 -1.85
CA SER A 233 -7.22 -22.76 -1.27
C SER A 233 -7.35 -21.35 -0.70
N LEU A 234 -6.35 -20.91 0.07
CA LEU A 234 -6.33 -19.58 0.66
C LEU A 234 -6.10 -18.50 -0.40
N ALA A 235 -5.11 -18.65 -1.29
CA ALA A 235 -4.83 -17.70 -2.37
C ALA A 235 -6.06 -17.43 -3.27
N SER A 236 -6.94 -18.43 -3.39
CA SER A 236 -8.19 -18.35 -4.18
C SER A 236 -9.41 -17.83 -3.40
N SER A 237 -9.23 -17.42 -2.14
CA SER A 237 -10.33 -16.94 -1.28
C SER A 237 -10.84 -15.54 -1.60
N GLY A 238 -10.10 -14.78 -2.41
CA GLY A 238 -10.37 -13.38 -2.72
C GLY A 238 -9.50 -12.38 -1.95
N LEU A 239 -8.50 -12.84 -1.20
CA LEU A 239 -7.50 -11.98 -0.56
C LEU A 239 -6.73 -11.16 -1.61
N ASP A 240 -6.19 -10.04 -1.14
CA ASP A 240 -5.47 -9.09 -1.99
C ASP A 240 -3.94 -9.29 -1.85
N VAL A 241 -3.45 -9.51 -0.63
CA VAL A 241 -2.02 -9.75 -0.35
C VAL A 241 -1.81 -11.07 0.37
N PHE A 242 -0.98 -11.94 -0.20
CA PHE A 242 -0.52 -13.17 0.44
C PHE A 242 0.84 -12.92 1.11
N ALA A 243 0.87 -12.90 2.44
CA ALA A 243 2.09 -12.70 3.21
C ALA A 243 2.54 -14.01 3.88
N HIS A 244 3.84 -14.28 3.82
CA HIS A 244 4.50 -15.30 4.60
C HIS A 244 5.93 -14.87 4.92
N ASN A 245 6.29 -14.87 6.20
CA ASN A 245 7.57 -14.35 6.63
C ASN A 245 8.66 -15.41 6.56
N ILE A 246 9.75 -15.05 5.91
CA ILE A 246 10.98 -15.82 5.98
C ILE A 246 11.69 -15.59 7.33
N GLU A 247 11.44 -14.45 7.99
CA GLU A 247 11.90 -14.06 9.34
C GLU A 247 13.41 -13.81 9.47
N THR A 248 14.25 -14.70 8.93
CA THR A 248 15.70 -14.60 9.07
C THR A 248 16.43 -15.32 7.93
N VAL A 249 17.73 -15.10 7.86
CA VAL A 249 18.62 -15.69 6.87
C VAL A 249 18.74 -17.21 7.01
N ARG A 250 19.08 -17.89 5.91
CA ARG A 250 19.14 -19.35 5.82
C ARG A 250 19.93 -20.04 6.94
N SER A 251 21.07 -19.47 7.36
CA SER A 251 21.94 -20.04 8.39
C SER A 251 21.32 -20.02 9.80
N LEU A 252 20.44 -19.05 10.09
CA LEU A 252 19.83 -18.85 11.40
C LEU A 252 18.46 -19.50 11.56
N GLN A 253 17.86 -20.02 10.49
CA GLN A 253 16.50 -20.57 10.48
C GLN A 253 16.23 -21.59 11.60
N ARG A 254 17.10 -22.60 11.76
CA ARG A 254 16.95 -23.63 12.80
C ARG A 254 17.15 -23.11 14.23
N ILE A 255 17.79 -21.94 14.38
CA ILE A 255 18.04 -21.31 15.68
C ILE A 255 16.85 -20.41 16.04
N VAL A 256 16.33 -19.68 15.06
CA VAL A 256 15.31 -18.63 15.22
C VAL A 256 13.90 -19.20 15.20
N ARG A 257 13.58 -20.02 14.20
CA ARG A 257 12.24 -20.56 13.97
C ARG A 257 12.13 -22.00 14.48
N ASP A 258 10.89 -22.48 14.61
CA ASP A 258 10.63 -23.89 14.87
C ASP A 258 11.28 -24.76 13.76
N PRO A 259 11.91 -25.90 14.08
CA PRO A 259 12.57 -26.75 13.09
C PRO A 259 11.68 -27.20 11.92
N ARG A 260 10.36 -27.17 12.08
CA ARG A 260 9.37 -27.46 11.02
C ARG A 260 9.25 -26.35 9.98
N ALA A 261 9.70 -25.13 10.28
CA ALA A 261 9.62 -23.97 9.40
C ALA A 261 10.92 -23.79 8.60
N ALA A 262 11.11 -24.59 7.56
CA ALA A 262 12.32 -24.56 6.75
C ALA A 262 12.35 -23.37 5.77
N TYR A 263 13.56 -22.84 5.50
CA TYR A 263 13.77 -21.72 4.58
C TYR A 263 13.21 -21.97 3.17
N ASP A 264 13.56 -23.11 2.56
CA ASP A 264 13.11 -23.45 1.21
C ASP A 264 11.62 -23.75 1.15
N GLN A 265 11.04 -24.23 2.26
CA GLN A 265 9.59 -24.40 2.39
C GLN A 265 8.88 -23.04 2.39
N SER A 266 9.39 -22.06 3.13
CA SER A 266 8.87 -20.68 3.11
C SER A 266 8.94 -20.05 1.72
N LEU A 267 10.05 -20.24 0.99
CA LEU A 267 10.18 -19.79 -0.40
C LEU A 267 9.19 -20.50 -1.33
N ALA A 268 9.00 -21.81 -1.17
CA ALA A 268 8.06 -22.58 -1.98
C ALA A 268 6.61 -22.11 -1.76
N VAL A 269 6.21 -21.81 -0.52
CA VAL A 269 4.88 -21.26 -0.18
C VAL A 269 4.64 -19.93 -0.89
N LEU A 270 5.59 -18.98 -0.77
CA LEU A 270 5.48 -17.67 -1.42
C LEU A 270 5.43 -17.79 -2.94
N LYS A 271 6.32 -18.60 -3.53
CA LYS A 271 6.36 -18.85 -4.97
C LYS A 271 5.05 -19.46 -5.47
N HIS A 272 4.49 -20.42 -4.74
CA HIS A 272 3.25 -21.06 -5.12
C HIS A 272 2.07 -20.10 -5.03
N ALA A 273 1.97 -19.33 -3.95
CA ALA A 273 0.95 -18.29 -3.79
C ALA A 273 0.99 -17.26 -4.93
N LYS A 274 2.19 -16.78 -5.30
CA LYS A 274 2.39 -15.86 -6.42
C LYS A 274 1.84 -16.40 -7.74
N ASN A 275 1.99 -17.71 -7.98
CA ASN A 275 1.55 -18.36 -9.20
C ASN A 275 0.07 -18.80 -9.20
N CYS A 276 -0.62 -18.75 -8.06
CA CYS A 276 -2.02 -19.17 -7.96
C CYS A 276 -3.00 -18.21 -8.67
N LYS A 277 -2.66 -16.92 -8.76
CA LYS A 277 -3.52 -15.89 -9.34
C LYS A 277 -2.66 -14.83 -10.02
N ASP A 278 -3.00 -14.48 -11.26
CA ASP A 278 -2.33 -13.37 -11.95
C ASP A 278 -2.57 -12.04 -11.19
N GLY A 279 -1.51 -11.26 -11.04
CA GLY A 279 -1.52 -10.06 -10.21
C GLY A 279 -1.59 -10.32 -8.69
N MET A 280 -1.38 -11.55 -8.21
CA MET A 280 -1.24 -11.81 -6.77
C MET A 280 -0.05 -11.01 -6.22
N VAL A 281 -0.30 -10.25 -5.16
CA VAL A 281 0.75 -9.54 -4.44
C VAL A 281 1.23 -10.41 -3.28
N THR A 282 2.54 -10.58 -3.20
CA THR A 282 3.20 -11.40 -2.18
C THR A 282 4.13 -10.57 -1.33
N LYS A 283 4.17 -10.89 -0.03
CA LYS A 283 4.92 -10.13 0.96
C LYS A 283 5.71 -11.04 1.90
N SER A 284 6.89 -10.61 2.30
CA SER A 284 7.69 -11.27 3.32
C SER A 284 8.40 -10.28 4.24
N SER A 285 9.01 -10.79 5.31
CA SER A 285 9.73 -9.99 6.31
C SER A 285 11.06 -10.63 6.72
N ILE A 286 11.99 -9.79 7.16
CA ILE A 286 13.26 -10.17 7.79
C ILE A 286 13.41 -9.37 9.09
N MET A 287 13.61 -10.06 10.21
CA MET A 287 14.05 -9.47 11.46
C MET A 287 15.57 -9.40 11.50
N LEU A 288 16.09 -8.21 11.76
CA LEU A 288 17.51 -7.91 11.91
C LEU A 288 17.92 -7.83 13.38
N GLY A 289 19.20 -8.07 13.66
CA GLY A 289 19.77 -8.07 14.99
C GLY A 289 19.77 -9.44 15.68
N LEU A 290 19.59 -10.53 14.92
CA LEU A 290 19.64 -11.91 15.41
C LEU A 290 21.03 -12.55 15.24
N GLY A 291 21.93 -11.87 14.54
CA GLY A 291 23.32 -12.28 14.32
C GLY A 291 23.65 -12.60 12.86
N GLU A 292 22.74 -12.25 11.95
CA GLU A 292 22.93 -12.32 10.51
C GLU A 292 24.00 -11.34 10.02
N THR A 293 24.72 -11.72 8.96
CA THR A 293 25.65 -10.83 8.26
C THR A 293 24.97 -10.09 7.11
N ASP A 294 25.55 -8.97 6.69
CA ASP A 294 25.02 -8.17 5.59
C ASP A 294 24.96 -8.99 4.28
N GLU A 295 25.95 -9.84 4.02
CA GLU A 295 25.97 -10.74 2.85
C GLU A 295 24.81 -11.74 2.88
N GLU A 296 24.48 -12.29 4.05
CA GLU A 296 23.37 -13.24 4.22
C GLU A 296 22.01 -12.56 4.05
N VAL A 297 21.86 -11.31 4.52
CA VAL A 297 20.66 -10.50 4.30
C VAL A 297 20.51 -10.21 2.81
N LYS A 298 21.57 -9.76 2.13
CA LYS A 298 21.58 -9.53 0.68
C LYS A 298 21.17 -10.78 -0.09
N GLN A 299 21.73 -11.94 0.27
CA GLN A 299 21.38 -13.22 -0.37
C GLN A 299 19.90 -13.56 -0.13
N THR A 300 19.39 -13.36 1.09
CA THR A 300 17.98 -13.62 1.41
C THR A 300 17.05 -12.73 0.59
N MET A 301 17.40 -11.45 0.42
CA MET A 301 16.66 -10.52 -0.44
C MET A 301 16.70 -10.97 -1.91
N CYS A 302 17.85 -11.42 -2.42
CA CYS A 302 17.96 -11.98 -3.77
C CYS A 302 17.11 -13.25 -3.93
N ASP A 303 17.09 -14.15 -2.95
CA ASP A 303 16.28 -15.37 -2.97
C ASP A 303 14.78 -15.06 -3.04
N LEU A 304 14.31 -14.11 -2.22
CA LEU A 304 12.92 -13.64 -2.24
C LEU A 304 12.56 -12.99 -3.58
N ARG A 305 13.46 -12.17 -4.15
CA ARG A 305 13.24 -11.59 -5.47
C ARG A 305 13.22 -12.61 -6.59
N ALA A 306 14.05 -13.65 -6.51
CA ALA A 306 14.12 -14.70 -7.53
C ALA A 306 12.81 -15.53 -7.65
N ILE A 307 11.92 -15.43 -6.66
CA ILE A 307 10.59 -16.05 -6.67
C ILE A 307 9.46 -15.02 -6.80
N ASP A 308 9.78 -13.81 -7.24
CA ASP A 308 8.84 -12.72 -7.49
C ASP A 308 8.06 -12.21 -6.26
N VAL A 309 8.68 -12.20 -5.07
CA VAL A 309 8.11 -11.51 -3.90
C VAL A 309 8.07 -10.01 -4.13
N ASP A 310 6.88 -9.40 -3.99
CA ASP A 310 6.64 -8.01 -4.35
C ASP A 310 7.05 -7.03 -3.24
N ILE A 311 6.73 -7.37 -2.00
CA ILE A 311 6.94 -6.49 -0.84
C ILE A 311 7.89 -7.14 0.15
N LEU A 312 8.84 -6.35 0.65
CA LEU A 312 9.72 -6.75 1.73
C LEU A 312 9.63 -5.80 2.91
N THR A 313 9.58 -6.36 4.12
CA THR A 313 9.72 -5.60 5.36
C THR A 313 11.00 -6.00 6.10
N LEU A 314 11.74 -5.02 6.61
CA LEU A 314 12.92 -5.22 7.45
C LEU A 314 12.75 -4.48 8.77
N GLY A 315 12.86 -5.24 9.86
CA GLY A 315 12.55 -4.78 11.21
C GLY A 315 13.65 -5.10 12.23
N GLN A 316 13.75 -4.34 13.31
CA GLN A 316 14.61 -4.73 14.43
C GLN A 316 13.96 -5.84 15.23
N TYR A 317 14.68 -6.93 15.46
CA TYR A 317 14.30 -7.92 16.47
C TYR A 317 14.32 -7.29 17.86
N LEU A 318 13.18 -7.34 18.55
CA LEU A 318 13.06 -6.96 19.95
C LEU A 318 12.78 -8.20 20.79
N GLN A 319 13.68 -8.48 21.74
CA GLN A 319 13.55 -9.61 22.64
C GLN A 319 12.31 -9.44 23.56
N PRO A 320 11.31 -10.34 23.51
CA PRO A 320 10.11 -10.22 24.35
C PRO A 320 10.42 -10.44 25.84
N THR A 321 11.14 -11.52 26.14
CA THR A 321 11.57 -11.86 27.51
C THR A 321 12.96 -12.49 27.47
N GLU A 322 13.62 -12.60 28.62
CA GLU A 322 14.96 -13.21 28.74
C GLU A 322 15.02 -14.69 28.32
N ARG A 323 13.86 -15.35 28.18
CA ARG A 323 13.76 -16.72 27.68
C ARG A 323 13.88 -16.83 26.16
N HIS A 324 13.69 -15.72 25.44
CA HIS A 324 13.80 -15.65 23.99
C HIS A 324 15.23 -15.34 23.56
N LEU A 325 15.48 -15.38 22.25
CA LEU A 325 16.79 -15.07 21.69
C LEU A 325 17.30 -13.72 22.16
N ARG A 326 18.60 -13.66 22.45
CA ARG A 326 19.29 -12.42 22.78
C ARG A 326 19.44 -11.57 21.53
N VAL A 327 19.21 -10.26 21.66
CA VAL A 327 19.53 -9.30 20.60
C VAL A 327 21.06 -9.27 20.42
N ARG A 328 21.54 -9.56 19.21
CA ARG A 328 22.97 -9.54 18.85
C ARG A 328 23.44 -8.15 18.45
N GLU A 329 22.60 -7.43 17.71
CA GLU A 329 22.89 -6.09 17.21
C GLU A 329 21.62 -5.24 17.26
N TYR A 330 21.75 -3.98 17.68
CA TYR A 330 20.74 -2.97 17.43
C TYR A 330 21.12 -2.21 16.16
N VAL A 331 20.45 -2.54 15.07
CA VAL A 331 20.70 -1.96 13.75
C VAL A 331 20.38 -0.46 13.78
N THR A 332 21.26 0.36 13.21
CA THR A 332 21.08 1.81 13.19
C THR A 332 20.08 2.23 12.11
N PRO A 333 19.38 3.37 12.28
CA PRO A 333 18.46 3.88 11.26
C PRO A 333 19.09 3.99 9.86
N GLU A 334 20.34 4.44 9.77
CA GLU A 334 21.06 4.60 8.50
C GLU A 334 21.29 3.26 7.80
N LYS A 335 21.49 2.18 8.57
CA LYS A 335 21.61 0.83 8.02
C LYS A 335 20.26 0.31 7.53
N PHE A 336 19.15 0.69 8.16
CA PHE A 336 17.82 0.42 7.61
C PHE A 336 17.55 1.20 6.31
N ASP A 337 17.98 2.46 6.21
CA ASP A 337 17.89 3.24 4.97
C ASP A 337 18.67 2.56 3.83
N PHE A 338 19.89 2.09 4.13
CA PHE A 338 20.66 1.28 3.19
C PHE A 338 19.91 0.02 2.71
N TRP A 339 19.27 -0.72 3.63
CA TRP A 339 18.49 -1.91 3.26
C TRP A 339 17.28 -1.59 2.39
N LYS A 340 16.65 -0.43 2.63
CA LYS A 340 15.55 0.06 1.78
C LYS A 340 16.04 0.27 0.35
N GLU A 341 17.07 1.09 0.18
CA GLU A 341 17.65 1.42 -1.12
C GLU A 341 18.14 0.16 -1.85
N TYR A 342 18.81 -0.75 -1.13
CA TYR A 342 19.27 -2.00 -1.70
C TYR A 342 18.11 -2.89 -2.17
N GLY A 343 17.04 -3.03 -1.37
CA GLY A 343 15.88 -3.82 -1.77
C GLY A 343 15.14 -3.21 -2.96
N GLU A 344 14.95 -1.89 -2.98
CA GLU A 344 14.36 -1.19 -4.12
C GLU A 344 15.21 -1.40 -5.40
N SER A 345 16.55 -1.40 -5.28
CA SER A 345 17.45 -1.68 -6.39
C SER A 345 17.36 -3.11 -6.94
N LEU A 346 16.89 -4.08 -6.14
CA LEU A 346 16.63 -5.46 -6.58
C LEU A 346 15.25 -5.62 -7.25
N GLY A 347 14.43 -4.57 -7.26
CA GLY A 347 13.13 -4.56 -7.90
C GLY A 347 12.00 -5.16 -7.06
N PHE A 348 12.08 -5.08 -5.72
CA PHE A 348 10.86 -5.16 -4.91
C PHE A 348 9.94 -3.99 -5.30
N LEU A 349 8.62 -4.23 -5.39
CA LEU A 349 7.65 -3.17 -5.64
C LEU A 349 7.61 -2.18 -4.48
N TYR A 350 7.89 -2.65 -3.26
CA TYR A 350 7.97 -1.82 -2.08
C TYR A 350 8.87 -2.42 -0.99
N VAL A 351 9.66 -1.59 -0.33
CA VAL A 351 10.50 -1.98 0.81
C VAL A 351 10.21 -1.07 2.00
N ALA A 352 9.67 -1.64 3.07
CA ALA A 352 9.60 -0.96 4.36
C ALA A 352 10.77 -1.42 5.22
N SER A 353 11.66 -0.49 5.59
CA SER A 353 12.84 -0.80 6.37
C SER A 353 12.97 0.20 7.51
N GLY A 354 13.09 -0.28 8.74
CA GLY A 354 13.35 0.60 9.88
C GLY A 354 13.20 -0.08 11.25
N PRO A 355 13.64 0.61 12.32
CA PRO A 355 13.84 -0.01 13.62
C PRO A 355 12.56 -0.47 14.32
N LEU A 356 11.41 0.08 13.96
CA LEU A 356 10.11 -0.25 14.55
C LEU A 356 9.14 -0.84 13.52
N PHE A 357 9.60 -1.18 12.32
CA PHE A 357 8.78 -1.92 11.37
C PHE A 357 8.75 -3.38 11.78
N PHE A 358 7.61 -3.83 12.29
CA PHE A 358 7.28 -5.25 12.36
C PHE A 358 6.37 -5.57 11.18
N ASP A 359 6.20 -6.84 10.82
CA ASP A 359 5.42 -7.26 9.64
C ASP A 359 3.97 -6.68 9.62
N GLU A 360 3.39 -6.46 10.81
CA GLU A 360 2.09 -5.79 11.00
C GLU A 360 2.08 -4.28 10.69
N SER A 361 3.25 -3.64 10.61
CA SER A 361 3.40 -2.19 10.40
C SER A 361 3.22 -1.79 8.93
N PHE A 362 3.10 -2.77 8.03
CA PHE A 362 2.85 -2.56 6.60
C PHE A 362 1.54 -1.81 6.32
N ALA A 363 0.52 -2.01 7.16
CA ALA A 363 -0.76 -1.33 6.97
C ALA A 363 -0.67 0.19 7.08
N LEU A 364 0.29 0.72 7.85
CA LEU A 364 0.42 2.15 8.11
C LEU A 364 1.04 2.93 6.94
N LYS A 365 1.99 2.36 6.18
CA LYS A 365 2.72 3.16 5.17
C LYS A 365 2.15 3.11 3.76
N LEU A 366 1.40 2.05 3.41
CA LEU A 366 0.50 2.09 2.25
C LEU A 366 -0.71 3.02 2.47
N CYS A 367 -1.10 3.27 3.73
CA CYS A 367 -2.17 4.22 4.06
C CYS A 367 -1.68 5.67 4.19
N ALA A 368 -0.50 5.90 4.77
CA ALA A 368 0.03 7.22 5.02
C ALA A 368 0.67 7.88 3.78
N ASP A 369 1.43 7.14 2.97
CA ASP A 369 2.18 7.73 1.84
C ASP A 369 1.53 7.49 0.47
N ASP A 370 0.72 6.44 0.27
CA ASP A 370 0.02 6.29 -1.01
C ASP A 370 -1.13 5.26 -1.03
N ARG A 371 -2.32 5.72 -0.60
CA ARG A 371 -3.59 4.99 -0.75
C ARG A 371 -3.86 4.57 -2.21
N ASN A 372 -3.28 5.30 -3.17
CA ASN A 372 -3.42 5.01 -4.59
C ASN A 372 -2.51 3.87 -5.03
N LEU A 373 -1.27 3.75 -4.55
CA LEU A 373 -0.37 2.68 -4.98
C LEU A 373 -0.86 1.29 -4.52
N ALA A 374 -1.38 1.18 -3.28
CA ALA A 374 -1.95 -0.07 -2.76
C ALA A 374 -3.20 -0.52 -3.54
N VAL A 375 -4.12 0.40 -3.80
CA VAL A 375 -5.36 0.13 -4.55
C VAL A 375 -5.06 -0.12 -6.04
N THR A 376 -4.04 0.55 -6.59
CA THR A 376 -3.56 0.39 -7.98
C THR A 376 -2.87 -0.95 -8.20
N LEU A 377 -2.07 -1.42 -7.23
CA LEU A 377 -1.41 -2.73 -7.29
C LEU A 377 -2.39 -3.90 -7.09
N LEU A 378 -3.44 -3.72 -6.28
CA LEU A 378 -4.29 -4.83 -5.82
C LEU A 378 -5.63 -5.00 -6.57
N LYS A 379 -6.22 -3.94 -7.15
CA LYS A 379 -7.55 -4.04 -7.78
C LYS A 379 -7.55 -4.42 -9.26
N GLY A 380 -6.40 -4.48 -9.95
CA GLY A 380 -6.35 -4.76 -11.39
C GLY A 380 -7.28 -3.84 -12.21
N ALA A 381 -7.67 -2.68 -11.66
CA ALA A 381 -8.73 -1.82 -12.16
C ALA A 381 -8.11 -0.51 -12.63
N ASP A 382 -8.18 -0.35 -13.95
CA ASP A 382 -8.04 0.84 -14.76
C ASP A 382 -6.93 1.85 -14.39
N TRP A 383 -5.88 1.83 -15.21
CA TRP A 383 -4.71 2.72 -15.19
C TRP A 383 -5.05 4.23 -15.28
N PHE A 384 -6.31 4.60 -15.52
CA PHE A 384 -6.77 5.99 -15.61
C PHE A 384 -6.63 6.80 -14.32
N ALA A 385 -6.64 6.16 -13.14
CA ALA A 385 -6.53 6.86 -11.86
C ALA A 385 -5.08 7.24 -11.48
N ILE A 386 -4.08 6.65 -12.14
CA ILE A 386 -2.65 6.76 -11.80
C ILE A 386 -2.07 8.15 -12.07
N LEU A 387 -2.70 8.97 -12.91
CA LEU A 387 -2.08 10.23 -13.33
C LEU A 387 -2.32 11.40 -12.38
N ASN A 388 -3.22 11.29 -11.39
CA ASN A 388 -3.59 12.44 -10.57
C ASN A 388 -2.99 12.49 -9.16
N TYR A 389 -2.27 11.45 -8.71
CA TYR A 389 -1.69 11.41 -7.37
C TYR A 389 -0.48 10.49 -7.30
N THR A 390 0.74 11.01 -7.52
CA THR A 390 1.96 10.45 -6.91
C THR A 390 3.09 11.50 -6.90
N ILE A 391 3.55 11.86 -5.70
CA ILE A 391 4.84 12.49 -5.48
C ILE A 391 5.90 11.38 -5.50
N ILE A 392 6.73 11.38 -6.55
CA ILE A 392 8.15 10.96 -6.59
C ILE A 392 8.49 9.60 -5.95
N VAL A 393 8.55 8.53 -6.77
CA VAL A 393 9.72 7.63 -6.84
C VAL A 393 9.99 7.34 -8.32
N VAL A 394 10.91 8.09 -8.89
CA VAL A 394 11.37 7.96 -10.28
C VAL A 394 12.61 7.08 -10.25
N PHE A 395 12.62 5.96 -10.98
CA PHE A 395 13.87 5.42 -11.53
C PHE A 395 14.51 6.55 -12.34
N PRO A 396 15.65 7.14 -11.96
CA PRO A 396 16.25 8.19 -12.77
C PRO A 396 16.80 7.52 -14.04
N VAL A 397 16.06 7.59 -15.14
CA VAL A 397 16.64 7.41 -16.48
C VAL A 397 17.37 8.70 -16.82
N ALA A 398 18.46 8.98 -16.09
CA ALA A 398 19.15 10.26 -16.14
C ALA A 398 19.63 10.57 -17.57
N GLY A 399 19.02 11.56 -18.23
CA GLY A 399 19.48 12.11 -19.51
C GLY A 399 18.57 11.86 -20.72
N VAL A 400 17.55 11.00 -20.60
CA VAL A 400 16.51 10.90 -21.65
C VAL A 400 15.60 12.13 -21.61
N GLU A 401 15.36 12.73 -20.44
CA GLU A 401 14.54 13.94 -20.33
C GLU A 401 15.20 15.13 -21.04
N ASP A 402 16.50 15.32 -20.85
CA ASP A 402 17.28 16.34 -21.58
C ASP A 402 17.26 16.09 -23.09
N ALA A 403 17.18 14.83 -23.49
CA ALA A 403 17.04 14.46 -24.89
C ALA A 403 15.67 14.82 -25.46
N VAL A 404 14.59 14.55 -24.71
CA VAL A 404 13.22 14.90 -25.11
C VAL A 404 13.04 16.41 -25.11
N VAL A 405 13.48 17.11 -24.08
CA VAL A 405 13.46 18.58 -24.03
C VAL A 405 14.28 19.16 -25.17
N GLY A 406 15.48 18.63 -25.41
CA GLY A 406 16.31 19.03 -26.53
C GLY A 406 15.58 18.87 -27.86
N PHE A 407 14.87 17.76 -28.05
CA PHE A 407 14.07 17.52 -29.23
C PHE A 407 12.89 18.49 -29.35
N VAL A 408 12.08 18.63 -28.30
CA VAL A 408 10.89 19.51 -28.22
C VAL A 408 11.25 21.00 -28.35
N THR A 409 12.46 21.40 -27.97
CA THR A 409 12.96 22.79 -28.13
C THR A 409 13.78 22.99 -29.40
N GLY A 410 13.99 21.94 -30.20
CA GLY A 410 14.69 22.01 -31.49
C GLY A 410 16.20 22.05 -31.37
N LYS A 411 16.72 21.84 -30.16
CA LYS A 411 18.15 21.77 -29.83
C LYS A 411 18.76 20.42 -30.12
N ARG A 412 17.94 19.37 -30.30
CA ARG A 412 18.38 18.01 -30.65
C ARG A 412 17.57 17.43 -31.80
N LYS A 413 18.21 16.56 -32.58
CA LYS A 413 17.56 15.82 -33.68
C LYS A 413 16.81 14.59 -33.15
N ALA A 414 15.81 14.12 -33.91
CA ALA A 414 15.11 12.86 -33.60
C ALA A 414 16.07 11.67 -33.44
N THR A 415 17.16 11.64 -34.22
CA THR A 415 18.21 10.61 -34.11
C THR A 415 18.98 10.68 -32.80
N GLU A 416 19.20 11.88 -32.26
CA GLU A 416 19.91 12.07 -30.97
C GLU A 416 19.00 11.70 -29.80
N LEU A 417 17.69 11.97 -29.90
CA LEU A 417 16.70 11.45 -28.96
C LEU A 417 16.65 9.92 -28.99
N ALA A 418 16.56 9.33 -30.18
CA ALA A 418 16.57 7.88 -30.36
C ALA A 418 17.86 7.24 -29.81
N HIS A 419 19.02 7.86 -30.03
CA HIS A 419 20.29 7.39 -29.46
C HIS A 419 20.37 7.55 -27.94
N ALA A 420 19.83 8.62 -27.36
CA ALA A 420 19.78 8.78 -25.90
C ALA A 420 18.92 7.68 -25.27
N ILE A 421 17.76 7.40 -25.87
CA ILE A 421 16.87 6.30 -25.46
C ILE A 421 17.57 4.93 -25.62
N TRP A 422 18.25 4.71 -26.74
CA TRP A 422 18.95 3.45 -27.04
C TRP A 422 20.19 3.22 -26.15
N ASN A 423 20.97 4.26 -25.89
CA ASN A 423 22.17 4.17 -25.06
C ASN A 423 21.83 3.92 -23.59
N GLU A 424 20.78 4.53 -23.06
CA GLU A 424 20.29 4.20 -21.71
C GLU A 424 19.80 2.74 -21.61
N SER A 425 19.17 2.22 -22.67
CA SER A 425 18.79 0.79 -22.72
C SER A 425 19.99 -0.17 -22.79
N SER A 426 21.19 0.31 -23.14
CA SER A 426 22.40 -0.52 -23.34
C SER A 426 23.50 -0.32 -22.28
N VAL A 427 23.56 0.84 -21.60
CA VAL A 427 24.59 1.15 -20.58
C VAL A 427 24.30 0.50 -19.21
N ASN A 428 23.05 0.12 -18.91
CA ASN A 428 22.70 -0.63 -17.69
C ASN A 428 23.05 -2.14 -17.70
N GLY A 429 23.89 -2.62 -18.63
CA GLY A 429 24.78 -3.76 -18.39
C GLY A 429 24.16 -5.13 -18.01
N LYS A 430 22.89 -5.41 -18.30
CA LYS A 430 22.27 -6.74 -18.07
C LYS A 430 21.54 -7.33 -19.27
N CYS A 431 22.05 -7.10 -20.48
CA CYS A 431 21.64 -7.86 -21.66
C CYS A 431 22.81 -8.70 -22.20
N SER A 432 23.29 -9.66 -21.41
CA SER A 432 24.24 -10.70 -21.84
C SER A 432 23.55 -12.05 -22.13
N LEU A 433 22.22 -12.09 -22.17
CA LEU A 433 21.47 -13.22 -22.71
C LEU A 433 20.92 -12.80 -24.08
N GLY A 434 21.38 -13.50 -25.11
CA GLY A 434 21.20 -13.15 -26.51
C GLY A 434 19.76 -12.80 -26.90
N PHE A 435 19.67 -11.91 -27.89
CA PHE A 435 18.51 -11.57 -28.73
C PHE A 435 17.28 -12.47 -28.52
N ASN A 436 16.55 -12.24 -27.45
CA ASN A 436 15.19 -12.73 -27.25
C ASN A 436 14.37 -11.49 -26.89
N GLY A 437 13.61 -10.99 -27.87
CA GLY A 437 12.94 -9.68 -27.90
C GLY A 437 11.88 -9.37 -26.83
N ARG A 438 12.00 -9.91 -25.61
CA ARG A 438 11.18 -9.57 -24.44
C ARG A 438 11.74 -8.39 -23.63
N CYS A 439 13.07 -8.29 -23.49
CA CYS A 439 13.73 -7.25 -22.68
C CYS A 439 13.56 -5.82 -23.26
N VAL A 440 13.57 -5.67 -24.59
CA VAL A 440 13.35 -4.36 -25.25
C VAL A 440 11.89 -3.91 -25.13
N LYS A 441 10.93 -4.84 -25.14
CA LYS A 441 9.50 -4.51 -24.99
C LYS A 441 9.22 -3.93 -23.61
N GLU A 442 9.66 -4.59 -22.54
CA GLU A 442 9.44 -4.12 -21.16
C GLU A 442 10.12 -2.77 -20.91
N TYR A 443 11.33 -2.54 -21.45
CA TYR A 443 12.02 -1.25 -21.32
C TYR A 443 11.30 -0.11 -22.06
N VAL A 444 10.81 -0.36 -23.28
CA VAL A 444 10.01 0.62 -24.05
C VAL A 444 8.67 0.91 -23.35
N TYR A 445 8.06 -0.08 -22.69
CA TYR A 445 6.87 0.13 -21.88
C TYR A 445 7.15 0.98 -20.64
N THR A 446 8.22 0.71 -19.90
CA THR A 446 8.64 1.52 -18.75
C THR A 446 8.97 2.95 -19.15
N LEU A 447 9.63 3.14 -20.30
CA LEU A 447 9.93 4.46 -20.83
C LEU A 447 8.67 5.22 -21.28
N ALA A 448 7.70 4.54 -21.91
CA ALA A 448 6.43 5.14 -22.30
C ALA A 448 5.58 5.53 -21.08
N ILE A 449 5.59 4.72 -20.02
CA ILE A 449 4.96 5.04 -18.73
C ILE A 449 5.68 6.23 -18.07
N HIS A 450 7.02 6.28 -18.15
CA HIS A 450 7.83 7.38 -17.62
C HIS A 450 7.50 8.71 -18.31
N ILE A 451 7.42 8.74 -19.65
CA ILE A 451 7.10 9.94 -20.45
C ILE A 451 5.69 10.49 -20.17
N LEU A 452 4.76 9.65 -19.70
CA LEU A 452 3.40 10.07 -19.33
C LEU A 452 3.21 10.25 -17.82
N SER A 453 4.28 10.16 -17.03
CA SER A 453 4.22 10.35 -15.57
C SER A 453 4.23 11.83 -15.17
N PHE A 454 3.57 12.13 -14.06
CA PHE A 454 3.62 13.45 -13.40
C PHE A 454 5.06 13.92 -13.15
N GLY A 455 5.95 13.00 -12.76
CA GLY A 455 7.37 13.30 -12.54
C GLY A 455 8.12 13.72 -13.81
N PHE A 456 7.77 13.17 -14.97
CA PHE A 456 8.35 13.57 -16.25
C PHE A 456 7.85 14.96 -16.69
N LEU A 457 6.54 15.22 -16.56
CA LEU A 457 5.97 16.54 -16.86
C LEU A 457 6.65 17.65 -16.06
N ILE A 458 6.81 17.44 -14.74
CA ILE A 458 7.53 18.38 -13.86
C ILE A 458 8.98 18.61 -14.35
N ARG A 459 9.68 17.57 -14.80
CA ARG A 459 11.06 17.70 -15.31
C ARG A 459 11.11 18.46 -16.63
N VAL A 460 10.17 18.20 -17.55
CA VAL A 460 10.02 18.98 -18.78
C VAL A 460 9.75 20.45 -18.45
N TRP A 461 8.82 20.72 -17.53
CA TRP A 461 8.51 22.09 -17.11
C TRP A 461 9.71 22.79 -16.48
N ARG A 462 10.47 22.12 -15.59
CA ARG A 462 11.71 22.66 -14.99
C ARG A 462 12.80 23.03 -15.99
N SER A 463 12.79 22.43 -17.17
CA SER A 463 13.76 22.78 -18.23
C SER A 463 13.43 24.11 -18.93
N ILE A 464 12.18 24.56 -18.84
CA ILE A 464 11.64 25.77 -19.47
C ILE A 464 11.42 26.88 -18.43
N VAL A 465 10.86 26.54 -17.28
CA VAL A 465 10.48 27.45 -16.19
C VAL A 465 11.67 27.75 -15.29
N ARG A 466 11.86 29.03 -14.98
CA ARG A 466 12.88 29.55 -14.06
C ARG A 466 12.21 30.23 -12.87
N LYS A 467 13.00 30.40 -11.80
CA LYS A 467 12.63 31.24 -10.66
C LYS A 467 12.26 32.65 -11.12
N GLY A 468 11.16 33.18 -10.62
CA GLY A 468 10.64 34.49 -11.01
C GLY A 468 9.70 34.49 -12.23
N ASP A 469 9.55 33.37 -12.95
CA ASP A 469 8.63 33.30 -14.10
C ASP A 469 7.16 33.31 -13.66
N THR A 470 6.29 33.68 -14.60
CA THR A 470 4.83 33.52 -14.48
C THR A 470 4.37 32.25 -15.18
N VAL A 471 3.57 31.43 -14.49
CA VAL A 471 3.04 30.16 -15.01
C VAL A 471 1.55 30.03 -14.71
N VAL A 472 0.85 29.27 -15.54
CA VAL A 472 -0.60 29.06 -15.46
C VAL A 472 -0.89 27.57 -15.37
N ASP A 473 -1.60 27.19 -14.31
CA ASP A 473 -2.26 25.90 -14.17
C ASP A 473 -3.73 26.10 -14.59
N ALA A 474 -4.07 25.69 -15.81
CA ALA A 474 -5.37 25.96 -16.41
C ALA A 474 -6.47 25.01 -15.93
N THR A 475 -6.12 23.99 -15.14
CA THR A 475 -7.03 22.97 -14.60
C THR A 475 -6.48 22.49 -13.26
N CYS A 476 -6.54 23.33 -12.23
CA CYS A 476 -5.76 23.11 -11.01
C CYS A 476 -6.22 21.89 -10.19
N GLY A 477 -7.48 21.50 -10.30
CA GLY A 477 -7.99 20.26 -9.72
C GLY A 477 -7.70 20.10 -8.23
N ASN A 478 -6.81 19.16 -7.88
CA ASN A 478 -6.41 18.87 -6.50
C ASN A 478 -5.22 19.71 -5.99
N GLY A 479 -4.62 20.55 -6.85
CA GLY A 479 -3.54 21.46 -6.50
C GLY A 479 -2.13 20.91 -6.59
N ASN A 480 -1.93 19.66 -7.05
CA ASN A 480 -0.59 19.06 -7.17
C ASN A 480 0.27 19.77 -8.21
N ASP A 481 -0.27 20.04 -9.40
CA ASP A 481 0.41 20.80 -10.46
C ASP A 481 0.70 22.24 -10.02
N THR A 482 -0.30 22.90 -9.43
CA THR A 482 -0.16 24.25 -8.86
C THR A 482 0.99 24.32 -7.85
N PHE A 483 1.10 23.34 -6.94
CA PHE A 483 2.20 23.27 -5.98
C PHE A 483 3.56 23.02 -6.65
N ALA A 484 3.62 22.10 -7.63
CA ALA A 484 4.86 21.83 -8.36
C ALA A 484 5.35 23.08 -9.11
N MET A 485 4.45 23.78 -9.79
CA MET A 485 4.72 25.05 -10.45
C MET A 485 5.19 26.12 -9.46
N LEU A 486 4.53 26.23 -8.30
CA LEU A 486 4.93 27.15 -7.24
C LEU A 486 6.39 26.92 -6.81
N LYS A 487 6.79 25.66 -6.60
CA LYS A 487 8.17 25.33 -6.24
C LYS A 487 9.19 25.62 -7.36
N MET A 488 8.76 25.72 -8.62
CA MET A 488 9.63 26.12 -9.74
C MET A 488 9.83 27.63 -9.80
N VAL A 489 8.76 28.41 -9.60
CA VAL A 489 8.79 29.87 -9.76
C VAL A 489 9.21 30.60 -8.48
N ALA A 490 9.07 29.97 -7.31
CA ALA A 490 9.39 30.58 -6.03
C ALA A 490 10.86 31.04 -5.97
N ASP A 491 11.03 32.33 -5.68
CA ASP A 491 12.32 33.00 -5.54
C ASP A 491 12.35 33.87 -4.28
N GLU A 492 13.55 34.23 -3.81
CA GLU A 492 13.72 35.05 -2.61
C GLU A 492 13.24 36.51 -2.80
N ARG A 493 12.79 36.87 -4.00
CA ARG A 493 12.44 38.25 -4.41
C ARG A 493 10.96 38.45 -4.75
N VAL A 494 10.10 37.44 -4.54
CA VAL A 494 8.63 37.48 -4.72
C VAL A 494 8.18 37.83 -6.14
N GLN A 495 8.99 37.52 -7.14
CA GLN A 495 8.70 37.90 -8.53
C GLN A 495 7.86 36.86 -9.26
N GLY A 496 8.00 35.58 -8.89
CA GLY A 496 7.27 34.48 -9.51
C GLY A 496 5.76 34.55 -9.26
N ARG A 497 4.97 34.05 -10.21
CA ARG A 497 3.50 33.97 -10.06
C ARG A 497 2.97 32.65 -10.61
N VAL A 498 2.05 32.05 -9.87
CA VAL A 498 1.24 30.91 -10.32
C VAL A 498 -0.22 31.33 -10.39
N TYR A 499 -0.84 31.16 -11.54
CA TYR A 499 -2.27 31.36 -11.74
C TYR A 499 -2.95 30.01 -11.85
N GLY A 500 -3.73 29.63 -10.83
CA GLY A 500 -4.52 28.40 -10.84
C GLY A 500 -5.97 28.68 -11.22
N LEU A 501 -6.47 27.97 -12.23
CA LEU A 501 -7.81 28.15 -12.78
C LEU A 501 -8.57 26.83 -12.70
N ASP A 502 -9.83 26.89 -12.28
CA ASP A 502 -10.77 25.78 -12.39
C ASP A 502 -12.20 26.32 -12.44
N ILE A 503 -13.08 25.61 -13.15
CA ILE A 503 -14.50 25.96 -13.18
C ILE A 503 -15.23 25.48 -11.92
N GLN A 504 -14.70 24.45 -11.24
CA GLN A 504 -15.28 23.90 -10.02
C GLN A 504 -14.77 24.67 -8.79
N GLU A 505 -15.70 25.29 -8.04
CA GLU A 505 -15.36 25.97 -6.78
C GLU A 505 -14.76 25.00 -5.76
N SER A 506 -15.17 23.74 -5.77
CA SER A 506 -14.61 22.67 -4.95
C SER A 506 -13.13 22.39 -5.25
N ALA A 507 -12.72 22.44 -6.52
CA ALA A 507 -11.33 22.26 -6.94
C ALA A 507 -10.46 23.43 -6.43
N ILE A 508 -10.95 24.65 -6.55
CA ILE A 508 -10.29 25.85 -6.03
C ILE A 508 -10.17 25.81 -4.51
N ALA A 509 -11.23 25.41 -3.80
CA ALA A 509 -11.21 25.27 -2.35
C ALA A 509 -10.23 24.17 -1.90
N SER A 510 -10.22 23.03 -2.60
CA SER A 510 -9.29 21.92 -2.34
C SER A 510 -7.84 22.35 -2.53
N THR A 511 -7.54 22.96 -3.67
CA THR A 511 -6.22 23.52 -4.00
C THR A 511 -5.78 24.56 -2.97
N SER A 512 -6.67 25.48 -2.58
CA SER A 512 -6.39 26.50 -1.57
C SER A 512 -6.06 25.88 -0.20
N SER A 513 -6.85 24.91 0.24
CA SER A 513 -6.64 24.22 1.52
C SER A 513 -5.32 23.46 1.51
N PHE A 514 -5.02 22.74 0.43
CA PHE A 514 -3.77 22.01 0.27
C PHE A 514 -2.56 22.95 0.33
N LEU A 515 -2.56 24.04 -0.43
CA LEU A 515 -1.45 25.00 -0.44
C LEU A 515 -1.23 25.65 0.93
N LYS A 516 -2.31 26.02 1.64
CA LYS A 516 -2.21 26.59 3.00
C LYS A 516 -1.53 25.65 4.01
N MET A 517 -1.62 24.34 3.80
CA MET A 517 -0.95 23.33 4.63
C MET A 517 0.47 23.02 4.13
N ALA A 518 0.70 23.11 2.83
CA ALA A 518 1.93 22.64 2.19
C ALA A 518 3.04 23.70 2.03
N VAL A 519 2.69 24.99 2.07
CA VAL A 519 3.65 26.09 1.87
C VAL A 519 3.58 27.17 2.93
N ASN A 520 4.66 27.95 3.06
CA ASN A 520 4.68 29.10 3.97
C ASN A 520 3.88 30.29 3.39
N SER A 521 3.60 31.29 4.24
CA SER A 521 2.79 32.45 3.85
C SER A 521 3.35 33.24 2.66
N HIS A 522 4.68 33.28 2.52
CA HIS A 522 5.35 33.98 1.43
C HIS A 522 5.17 33.29 0.08
N GLU A 523 5.32 31.97 0.05
CA GLU A 523 5.06 31.16 -1.14
C GLU A 523 3.57 31.21 -1.51
N LEU A 524 2.67 31.26 -0.52
CA LEU A 524 1.24 31.35 -0.76
C LEU A 524 0.84 32.66 -1.47
N GLU A 525 1.53 33.77 -1.21
CA GLU A 525 1.33 35.06 -1.90
C GLU A 525 1.69 35.01 -3.41
N LEU A 526 2.46 34.02 -3.85
CA LEU A 526 2.81 33.83 -5.25
C LEU A 526 1.67 33.19 -6.05
N VAL A 527 0.68 32.58 -5.38
CA VAL A 527 -0.42 31.86 -6.02
C VAL A 527 -1.69 32.72 -6.05
N LYS A 528 -2.33 32.78 -7.22
CA LYS A 528 -3.67 33.34 -7.39
C LYS A 528 -4.59 32.29 -7.98
N LEU A 529 -5.63 31.92 -7.22
CA LEU A 529 -6.63 30.94 -7.62
C LEU A 529 -7.91 31.64 -8.08
N PHE A 530 -8.47 31.22 -9.21
CA PHE A 530 -9.70 31.78 -9.77
C PHE A 530 -10.69 30.69 -10.16
N THR A 531 -11.92 30.81 -9.66
CA THR A 531 -13.05 29.99 -10.11
C THR A 531 -13.55 30.53 -11.45
N ILE A 532 -12.89 30.15 -12.55
CA ILE A 532 -13.19 30.61 -13.90
C ILE A 532 -12.85 29.51 -14.92
N CYS A 533 -13.60 29.45 -16.02
CA CYS A 533 -13.26 28.58 -17.14
C CYS A 533 -11.92 29.01 -17.77
N HIS A 534 -11.04 28.05 -18.06
CA HIS A 534 -9.74 28.30 -18.69
C HIS A 534 -9.82 29.04 -20.03
N SER A 535 -10.97 28.98 -20.73
CA SER A 535 -11.18 29.72 -22.00
C SER A 535 -11.15 31.24 -21.79
N ARG A 536 -11.27 31.69 -20.55
CA ARG A 536 -11.26 33.09 -20.12
C ARG A 536 -9.99 33.46 -19.35
N MET A 537 -8.91 32.68 -19.45
CA MET A 537 -7.68 32.91 -18.69
C MET A 537 -7.06 34.30 -18.90
N GLU A 538 -7.24 34.90 -20.08
CA GLU A 538 -6.74 36.26 -20.38
C GLU A 538 -7.38 37.36 -19.51
N GLU A 539 -8.51 37.07 -18.85
CA GLU A 539 -9.17 38.02 -17.95
C GLU A 539 -8.45 38.16 -16.60
N VAL A 540 -7.70 37.12 -16.20
CA VAL A 540 -7.08 37.03 -14.88
C VAL A 540 -5.56 36.99 -14.92
N VAL A 541 -4.99 36.50 -16.02
CA VAL A 541 -3.55 36.53 -16.28
C VAL A 541 -3.19 37.87 -16.92
N PRO A 542 -2.40 38.74 -16.27
CA PRO A 542 -2.14 40.07 -16.79
C PRO A 542 -1.27 40.03 -18.04
N LYS A 543 -1.65 40.82 -19.06
CA LYS A 543 -1.03 40.83 -20.39
C LYS A 543 0.42 41.31 -20.41
N ASP A 544 0.84 42.05 -19.39
CA ASP A 544 2.19 42.63 -19.30
C ASP A 544 3.23 41.66 -18.69
N PHE A 545 2.81 40.48 -18.22
CA PHE A 545 3.70 39.48 -17.64
C PHE A 545 3.99 38.36 -18.64
N PRO A 546 5.27 38.11 -18.99
CA PRO A 546 5.61 37.02 -19.89
C PRO A 546 5.32 35.66 -19.24
N VAL A 547 4.31 34.95 -19.74
CA VAL A 547 3.97 33.61 -19.28
C VAL A 547 4.94 32.60 -19.89
N ARG A 548 5.59 31.80 -19.05
CA ARG A 548 6.57 30.80 -19.45
C ARG A 548 5.98 29.41 -19.68
N LEU A 549 4.91 29.07 -18.94
CA LEU A 549 4.24 27.79 -19.01
C LEU A 549 2.73 27.97 -18.86
N VAL A 550 1.95 27.30 -19.70
CA VAL A 550 0.52 27.04 -19.48
C VAL A 550 0.32 25.53 -19.53
N ALA A 551 -0.19 24.93 -18.45
CA ALA A 551 -0.48 23.50 -18.40
C ALA A 551 -1.98 23.22 -18.34
N PHE A 552 -2.41 22.18 -19.06
CA PHE A 552 -3.77 21.67 -19.11
C PHE A 552 -3.77 20.17 -18.83
N ASN A 553 -4.60 19.74 -17.90
CA ASN A 553 -4.98 18.35 -17.67
C ASN A 553 -6.46 18.20 -18.02
N LEU A 554 -6.74 17.87 -19.29
CA LEU A 554 -8.10 17.84 -19.84
C LEU A 554 -8.79 16.52 -19.50
N GLY A 555 -9.87 16.61 -18.73
CA GLY A 555 -10.63 15.47 -18.25
C GLY A 555 -11.53 15.83 -17.07
N TYR A 556 -11.81 14.85 -16.21
CA TYR A 556 -12.62 15.05 -15.00
C TYR A 556 -11.73 15.06 -13.74
N LEU A 557 -12.13 15.87 -12.76
CA LEU A 557 -11.53 15.88 -11.42
C LEU A 557 -11.84 14.55 -10.70
N PRO A 558 -10.85 13.77 -10.24
CA PRO A 558 -11.11 12.58 -9.43
C PRO A 558 -11.85 12.95 -8.13
N GLY A 559 -13.02 12.35 -7.91
CA GLY A 559 -13.88 12.65 -6.74
C GLY A 559 -14.67 13.96 -6.83
N GLY A 560 -14.53 14.72 -7.91
CA GLY A 560 -15.32 15.92 -8.20
C GLY A 560 -16.65 15.63 -8.90
N ASP A 561 -17.38 16.69 -9.26
CA ASP A 561 -18.61 16.56 -10.04
C ASP A 561 -18.27 16.14 -11.48
N LYS A 562 -18.60 14.90 -11.83
CA LYS A 562 -18.33 14.30 -13.15
C LYS A 562 -19.22 14.86 -14.26
N THR A 563 -20.21 15.69 -13.94
CA THR A 563 -21.02 16.40 -14.93
C THR A 563 -20.33 17.66 -15.44
N ILE A 564 -19.34 18.17 -14.70
CA ILE A 564 -18.55 19.34 -15.05
C ILE A 564 -17.21 18.87 -15.62
N ILE A 565 -17.18 18.66 -16.94
CA ILE A 565 -16.00 18.23 -17.70
C ILE A 565 -15.54 19.34 -18.66
N THR A 566 -14.29 19.26 -19.07
CA THR A 566 -13.77 20.03 -20.20
C THR A 566 -14.51 19.63 -21.48
N VAL A 567 -14.83 20.60 -22.34
CA VAL A 567 -15.56 20.36 -23.58
C VAL A 567 -14.80 20.92 -24.78
N PRO A 568 -14.90 20.31 -25.97
CA PRO A 568 -14.11 20.69 -27.15
C PRO A 568 -14.11 22.19 -27.45
N LYS A 569 -15.27 22.85 -27.32
CA LYS A 569 -15.39 24.29 -27.61
C LYS A 569 -14.59 25.17 -26.65
N THR A 570 -14.59 24.86 -25.35
CA THR A 570 -13.84 25.65 -24.37
C THR A 570 -12.35 25.35 -24.46
N THR A 571 -11.98 24.10 -24.76
CA THR A 571 -10.61 23.66 -24.97
C THR A 571 -9.95 24.42 -26.14
N GLU A 572 -10.63 24.54 -27.28
CA GLU A 572 -10.13 25.32 -28.43
C GLU A 572 -9.84 26.78 -28.05
N LEU A 573 -10.81 27.44 -27.38
CA LEU A 573 -10.67 28.83 -26.94
C LEU A 573 -9.55 28.99 -25.91
N ALA A 574 -9.37 28.02 -25.02
CA ALA A 574 -8.29 28.01 -24.02
C ALA A 574 -6.91 27.92 -24.67
N LEU A 575 -6.76 27.06 -25.69
CA LEU A 575 -5.51 26.91 -26.42
C LEU A 575 -5.17 28.18 -27.21
N GLN A 576 -6.17 28.84 -27.80
CA GLN A 576 -6.01 30.15 -28.43
C GLN A 576 -5.51 31.19 -27.43
N ALA A 577 -6.16 31.32 -26.27
CA ALA A 577 -5.74 32.20 -25.18
C ALA A 577 -4.31 31.88 -24.70
N ALA A 578 -4.01 30.61 -24.46
CA ALA A 578 -2.68 30.16 -24.04
C ALA A 578 -1.60 30.53 -25.07
N SER A 579 -1.89 30.38 -26.37
CA SER A 579 -0.95 30.71 -27.45
C SER A 579 -0.64 32.21 -27.56
N SER A 580 -1.62 33.04 -27.19
CA SER A 580 -1.50 34.50 -27.15
C SER A 580 -0.64 34.96 -25.97
N ILE A 581 -0.84 34.40 -24.78
CA ILE A 581 -0.15 34.84 -23.55
C ILE A 581 1.23 34.22 -23.37
N VAL A 582 1.47 33.01 -23.90
CA VAL A 582 2.77 32.35 -23.74
C VAL A 582 3.84 33.10 -24.55
N SER A 583 4.95 33.39 -23.90
CA SER A 583 6.07 34.13 -24.49
C SER A 583 6.94 33.24 -25.38
N SER A 584 7.77 33.85 -26.23
CA SER A 584 8.84 33.14 -26.94
C SER A 584 9.78 32.44 -25.94
N GLY A 585 10.14 31.19 -26.26
CA GLY A 585 10.80 30.26 -25.37
C GLY A 585 9.90 29.71 -24.26
N GLY A 586 8.58 29.78 -24.40
CA GLY A 586 7.59 29.24 -23.46
C GLY A 586 6.93 27.97 -24.00
N LEU A 587 6.19 27.29 -23.11
CA LEU A 587 5.59 25.98 -23.38
C LEU A 587 4.10 25.96 -23.04
N ILE A 588 3.30 25.36 -23.93
CA ILE A 588 1.95 24.89 -23.59
C ILE A 588 2.03 23.37 -23.46
N SER A 589 1.63 22.85 -22.30
CA SER A 589 1.64 21.42 -21.97
C SER A 589 0.21 20.93 -21.85
N VAL A 590 -0.22 19.99 -22.68
CA VAL A 590 -1.60 19.48 -22.69
C VAL A 590 -1.58 17.98 -22.49
N LEU A 591 -2.13 17.50 -21.38
CA LEU A 591 -2.36 16.09 -21.12
C LEU A 591 -3.86 15.80 -21.29
N VAL A 592 -4.21 14.94 -22.24
CA VAL A 592 -5.62 14.64 -22.59
C VAL A 592 -5.98 13.25 -22.11
N TYR A 593 -7.01 13.13 -21.28
CA TYR A 593 -7.49 11.86 -20.75
C TYR A 593 -8.60 11.28 -21.63
N ILE A 594 -8.25 10.43 -22.60
CA ILE A 594 -9.19 9.96 -23.64
C ILE A 594 -10.28 8.95 -23.17
N GLY A 595 -10.25 8.52 -21.91
CA GLY A 595 -11.12 7.45 -21.40
C GLY A 595 -12.53 7.83 -21.00
N HIS A 596 -12.83 9.12 -20.93
CA HIS A 596 -14.19 9.59 -20.60
C HIS A 596 -14.99 9.92 -21.87
N PRO A 597 -16.34 9.94 -21.76
CA PRO A 597 -17.18 10.50 -22.81
C PRO A 597 -16.70 11.91 -23.19
N GLY A 598 -16.45 12.15 -24.47
CA GLY A 598 -15.92 13.42 -25.01
C GLY A 598 -14.40 13.56 -25.02
N GLY A 599 -13.64 12.70 -24.34
CA GLY A 599 -12.17 12.83 -24.26
C GLY A 599 -11.45 12.66 -25.60
N ARG A 600 -12.00 11.86 -26.52
CA ARG A 600 -11.50 11.76 -27.90
C ARG A 600 -11.80 13.02 -28.72
N ASP A 601 -12.99 13.58 -28.57
CA ASP A 601 -13.36 14.83 -29.25
C ASP A 601 -12.47 15.99 -28.77
N GLU A 602 -12.07 15.99 -27.50
CA GLU A 602 -11.08 16.93 -26.98
C GLU A 602 -9.69 16.71 -27.57
N LEU A 603 -9.24 15.46 -27.67
CA LEU A 603 -7.97 15.15 -28.32
C LEU A 603 -7.95 15.64 -29.77
N ASP A 604 -9.02 15.41 -30.53
CA ASP A 604 -9.15 15.85 -31.92
C ASP A 604 -9.03 17.38 -32.04
N VAL A 605 -9.62 18.14 -31.10
CA VAL A 605 -9.47 19.59 -31.04
C VAL A 605 -8.04 20.01 -30.73
N VAL A 606 -7.39 19.38 -29.76
CA VAL A 606 -6.01 19.71 -29.38
C VAL A 606 -5.06 19.40 -30.55
N GLU A 607 -5.23 18.27 -31.22
CA GLU A 607 -4.41 17.88 -32.38
C GLU A 607 -4.65 18.80 -33.58
N SER A 608 -5.90 19.17 -33.86
CA SER A 608 -6.27 20.13 -34.90
C SER A 608 -5.63 21.50 -34.64
N PHE A 609 -5.74 22.00 -33.41
CA PHE A 609 -5.10 23.23 -32.99
C PHE A 609 -3.57 23.16 -33.14
N ALA A 610 -2.95 22.12 -32.58
CA ALA A 610 -1.51 21.92 -32.62
C ALA A 610 -0.95 21.85 -34.05
N SER A 611 -1.72 21.27 -34.97
CA SER A 611 -1.38 21.15 -36.39
C SER A 611 -1.58 22.46 -37.18
N SER A 612 -2.41 23.38 -36.66
CA SER A 612 -2.65 24.69 -37.27
C SER A 612 -1.57 25.74 -36.94
N LEU A 613 -0.73 25.47 -35.93
CA LEU A 613 0.30 26.41 -35.48
C LEU A 613 1.42 26.58 -36.53
N PRO A 614 1.89 27.82 -36.79
CA PRO A 614 2.94 28.05 -37.78
C PRO A 614 4.28 27.39 -37.39
N ILE A 615 4.80 26.55 -38.28
CA ILE A 615 6.03 25.75 -38.03
C ILE A 615 7.30 26.58 -37.85
N ASP A 616 7.31 27.83 -38.28
CA ASP A 616 8.42 28.78 -38.14
C ASP A 616 8.50 29.35 -36.72
N THR A 617 7.36 29.46 -36.03
CA THR A 617 7.26 30.03 -34.67
C THR A 617 6.91 28.99 -33.60
N TRP A 618 6.45 27.81 -33.99
CA TRP A 618 6.05 26.75 -33.05
C TRP A 618 6.72 25.42 -33.36
N MET A 619 6.80 24.58 -32.31
CA MET A 619 7.02 23.16 -32.44
C MET A 619 5.97 22.40 -31.62
N SER A 620 5.27 21.49 -32.29
CA SER A 620 4.24 20.64 -31.69
C SER A 620 4.73 19.19 -31.65
N CYS A 621 4.74 18.57 -30.48
CA CYS A 621 5.12 17.17 -30.29
C CYS A 621 3.99 16.39 -29.61
N LYS A 622 3.68 15.19 -30.12
CA LYS A 622 2.71 14.26 -29.53
C LYS A 622 3.42 13.01 -29.01
N PHE A 623 3.06 12.61 -27.79
CA PHE A 623 3.49 11.37 -27.16
C PHE A 623 2.26 10.54 -26.84
N GLU A 624 2.15 9.36 -27.46
CA GLU A 624 0.99 8.47 -27.32
C GLU A 624 1.42 7.01 -27.20
N MET A 625 0.62 6.21 -26.49
CA MET A 625 0.80 4.76 -26.44
C MET A 625 -0.02 4.08 -27.53
N LEU A 626 0.66 3.57 -28.57
CA LEU A 626 -0.02 2.96 -29.72
C LEU A 626 -0.83 1.70 -29.39
N ASN A 627 -0.37 0.88 -28.44
CA ASN A 627 -1.05 -0.35 -28.04
C ASN A 627 -1.99 -0.18 -26.84
N ARG A 628 -2.15 1.05 -26.33
CA ARG A 628 -3.09 1.41 -25.27
C ARG A 628 -3.90 2.62 -25.73
N PRO A 629 -4.90 2.42 -26.60
CA PRO A 629 -5.69 3.50 -27.19
C PRO A 629 -6.65 4.20 -26.21
N ALA A 630 -6.53 3.89 -24.92
CA ALA A 630 -7.20 4.60 -23.82
C ALA A 630 -6.18 5.35 -22.94
N ALA A 631 -4.86 5.13 -23.07
CA ALA A 631 -3.89 5.88 -22.27
C ALA A 631 -3.95 7.38 -22.60
N PRO A 632 -3.65 8.27 -21.63
CA PRO A 632 -3.60 9.70 -21.91
C PRO A 632 -2.58 10.03 -22.99
N VAL A 633 -2.85 11.13 -23.70
CA VAL A 633 -1.99 11.63 -24.75
C VAL A 633 -1.37 12.94 -24.28
N LEU A 634 -0.04 13.03 -24.32
CA LEU A 634 0.68 14.25 -24.01
C LEU A 634 1.03 15.00 -25.30
N ILE A 635 0.62 16.26 -25.36
CA ILE A 635 0.92 17.18 -26.45
C ILE A 635 1.69 18.37 -25.87
N LEU A 636 2.88 18.63 -26.41
CA LEU A 636 3.74 19.75 -26.03
C LEU A 636 3.85 20.74 -27.19
N LEU A 637 3.46 21.99 -26.96
CA LEU A 637 3.53 23.08 -27.93
C LEU A 637 4.54 24.12 -27.45
N TYR A 638 5.74 24.08 -28.01
CA TYR A 638 6.82 25.00 -27.69
C TYR A 638 6.81 26.20 -28.64
N LYS A 639 6.78 27.41 -28.10
CA LYS A 639 6.88 28.66 -28.87
C LYS A 639 8.35 29.05 -28.99
N LYS A 640 8.86 29.06 -30.21
CA LYS A 640 10.29 29.23 -30.51
C LYS A 640 10.85 30.57 -30.04
#